data_AF-A0A1E5QQC3-F1
#
_entry.id   AF-A0A1E5QQC3-F1
#
_cell.length_a   1.000
_cell.length_b   1.000
_cell.length_c   1.000
_cell.angle_alpha   90.00
_cell.angle_beta   90.00
_cell.angle_gamma   90.00
#
_symmetry.space_group_name_H-M   'P 1'
#
loop_
_entity.id
_entity.type
_entity.pdbx_description
1 polymer ?
#
loop_
_entity_poly.entity_id
_entity_poly.type
_entity_poly.pdbx_seq_one_letter_code
_entity_poly.pdbx_strand_id
1 'polypeptide(L)'
;MTQEFHLSVTPVGADKYLVRTELVAPGVRLAEEQVEWPIDEWLNQAKHLLNDPLTGLLQSQDRHRYSSLYHSTADRDDFGDETIATASVPTSLVSLGQQLYAAIFQGTLHDSWMMAQAIANHSGEVLRLRLGLKDRRLARLPWEVMHAGGLNTVEGFRPLATGTDVVFCRYQPIFTGITPLETHRGPLKILMAIAAPTDRETLELQREARHLQAELQTPASANAPEIQLTILSQPDREQLAQALEQGDYQVFHYAGHSNLGASGGDIYLVSERTGLTEKLSGEDLAGLLVNNGVRMAVFNSCRGADAATAEWFDEDLGPSLGERNLAEALVRRGIPGVLAMAERIPDRVALTLSQLFYRNLKQGYPVDLSLSRARAGLIAAYGSHQLYWALPILFLQPGFDGQLLATAQEEPQESVGEDSPETVSYSLSETINHCLQQIAANPQDYEAYNLLGSALYQRAAVADAIAAYEKALQIHPNYADAHNNLGVVFYEQGRLADAIAAYQRALTLNPDHQSANENLTLALQHLEEDSVEVAPVVEAPTPPPVTPIPAQPPAARRWKWGLGLGVLCSVILTFGLYRSLSQPPTAIEFPPVPATLGGDPNSSESITARASQHFRQGEIEAGVKDVEILLDREVLNFANAAIASVSDRQLDRPEISFLRGRIAWQAIQKGDPNYSLDDTRRFWEQAVRGDSTNLTYQNALGFAYYAEGELRRANQTWLRVLELAETQGSATSPSAEALTAYAGLALVSYEAAQAQPPAQRLEGLQRAQELYQLVLSTDPTRFSLEALGRNWLWTPTALQNWRSLSQSSGAG
;
A
#
# COMPACT_ATOMS: atom_id res chain seq x y z
N MET A 1 18.80 17.92 -21.78
CA MET A 1 19.93 16.97 -21.85
C MET A 1 20.18 16.43 -20.45
N THR A 2 20.62 15.18 -20.32
CA THR A 2 20.84 14.49 -19.03
C THR A 2 22.29 14.03 -18.95
N GLN A 3 22.94 14.22 -17.81
CA GLN A 3 24.28 13.69 -17.55
C GLN A 3 24.18 12.25 -17.06
N GLU A 4 25.02 11.36 -17.58
CA GLU A 4 25.01 9.94 -17.21
C GLU A 4 26.13 9.63 -16.20
N PHE A 5 25.82 8.84 -15.19
CA PHE A 5 26.78 8.29 -14.22
C PHE A 5 26.50 6.80 -14.02
N HIS A 6 27.23 5.95 -14.74
CA HIS A 6 27.05 4.50 -14.74
C HIS A 6 28.06 3.86 -13.81
N LEU A 7 27.56 3.11 -12.83
CA LEU A 7 28.37 2.28 -11.95
C LEU A 7 28.12 0.81 -12.28
N SER A 8 29.19 0.03 -12.35
CA SER A 8 29.08 -1.42 -12.34
C SER A 8 29.74 -2.01 -11.09
N VAL A 9 29.10 -3.03 -10.54
CA VAL A 9 29.60 -3.80 -9.40
C VAL A 9 29.82 -5.23 -9.85
N THR A 10 31.08 -5.67 -9.82
CA THR A 10 31.51 -7.00 -10.27
C THR A 10 32.05 -7.80 -9.07
N PRO A 11 31.57 -9.02 -8.79
CA PRO A 11 32.13 -9.84 -7.72
C PRO A 11 33.55 -10.31 -8.09
N VAL A 12 34.50 -10.15 -7.17
CA VAL A 12 35.90 -10.61 -7.29
C VAL A 12 36.28 -11.62 -6.19
N GLY A 13 35.40 -11.84 -5.22
CA GLY A 13 35.51 -12.83 -4.14
C GLY A 13 34.15 -13.06 -3.48
N ALA A 14 34.10 -13.78 -2.35
CA ALA A 14 32.84 -14.11 -1.66
C ALA A 14 32.02 -12.87 -1.25
N ASP A 15 32.69 -11.88 -0.65
CA ASP A 15 32.10 -10.59 -0.26
C ASP A 15 32.95 -9.41 -0.75
N LYS A 16 33.82 -9.65 -1.73
CA LYS A 16 34.69 -8.65 -2.34
C LYS A 16 34.17 -8.27 -3.71
N TYR A 17 34.05 -6.98 -3.95
CA TYR A 17 33.50 -6.42 -5.17
C TYR A 17 34.44 -5.37 -5.75
N LEU A 18 34.45 -5.30 -7.08
CA LEU A 18 35.06 -4.21 -7.82
C LEU A 18 33.94 -3.28 -8.27
N VAL A 19 33.95 -2.04 -7.78
CA VAL A 19 33.01 -0.99 -8.16
C VAL A 19 33.73 -0.02 -9.07
N ARG A 20 33.20 0.18 -10.28
CA ARG A 20 33.82 1.08 -11.28
C ARG A 20 32.80 1.93 -12.00
N THR A 21 33.22 3.14 -12.38
CA THR A 21 32.46 4.00 -13.28
C THR A 21 32.65 3.52 -14.73
N GLU A 22 31.56 3.20 -15.42
CA GLU A 22 31.57 2.78 -16.83
C GLU A 22 31.43 3.97 -17.78
N LEU A 23 30.56 4.91 -17.42
CA LEU A 23 30.25 6.11 -18.20
C LEU A 23 30.02 7.26 -17.22
N VAL A 24 30.65 8.40 -17.47
CA VAL A 24 30.50 9.61 -16.67
C VAL A 24 30.43 10.83 -17.57
N ALA A 25 29.88 11.92 -17.06
CA ALA A 25 29.84 13.22 -17.73
C ALA A 25 31.25 13.66 -18.22
N PRO A 26 31.34 14.36 -19.36
CA PRO A 26 32.59 14.96 -19.81
C PRO A 26 33.21 15.86 -18.72
N GLY A 27 34.45 15.59 -18.33
CA GLY A 27 35.14 16.32 -17.27
C GLY A 27 35.13 15.63 -15.89
N VAL A 28 34.31 14.59 -15.70
CA VAL A 28 34.37 13.72 -14.52
C VAL A 28 35.47 12.67 -14.71
N ARG A 29 36.22 12.36 -13.65
CA ARG A 29 37.23 11.30 -13.68
C ARG A 29 36.59 9.94 -13.49
N LEU A 30 37.00 8.97 -14.32
CA LEU A 30 36.68 7.57 -14.07
C LEU A 30 37.33 7.11 -12.75
N ALA A 31 36.59 6.36 -11.97
CA ALA A 31 36.99 5.85 -10.66
C ALA A 31 36.75 4.33 -10.59
N GLU A 32 37.60 3.65 -9.84
CA GLU A 32 37.54 2.21 -9.60
C GLU A 32 38.01 1.96 -8.16
N GLU A 33 37.21 1.23 -7.39
CA GLU A 33 37.50 0.88 -6.00
C GLU A 33 37.20 -0.61 -5.77
N GLN A 34 38.08 -1.27 -5.03
CA GLN A 34 37.84 -2.61 -4.54
C GLN A 34 37.32 -2.54 -3.09
N VAL A 35 36.16 -3.14 -2.85
CA VAL A 35 35.41 -3.00 -1.61
C VAL A 35 35.03 -4.36 -1.06
N GLU A 36 34.86 -4.44 0.25
CA GLU A 36 34.37 -5.63 0.95
C GLU A 36 33.10 -5.25 1.71
N TRP A 37 32.01 -5.96 1.47
CA TRP A 37 30.68 -5.58 1.94
C TRP A 37 30.01 -6.72 2.71
N PRO A 38 29.41 -6.47 3.88
CA PRO A 38 28.73 -7.48 4.69
C PRO A 38 27.33 -7.79 4.13
N ILE A 39 27.28 -8.45 2.96
CA ILE A 39 26.02 -8.61 2.21
C ILE A 39 24.98 -9.42 2.98
N ASP A 40 25.38 -10.45 3.72
CA ASP A 40 24.43 -11.23 4.53
C ASP A 40 23.83 -10.41 5.68
N GLU A 41 24.61 -9.51 6.28
CA GLU A 41 24.10 -8.61 7.33
C GLU A 41 23.07 -7.63 6.75
N TRP A 42 23.39 -7.00 5.61
CA TRP A 42 22.46 -6.10 4.94
C TRP A 42 21.21 -6.81 4.43
N LEU A 43 21.32 -8.04 3.91
CA LEU A 43 20.17 -8.82 3.49
C LEU A 43 19.30 -9.20 4.69
N ASN A 44 19.90 -9.56 5.83
CA ASN A 44 19.16 -9.84 7.06
C ASN A 44 18.49 -8.58 7.60
N GLN A 45 19.20 -7.45 7.65
CA GLN A 45 18.63 -6.17 8.06
C GLN A 45 17.50 -5.73 7.13
N ALA A 46 17.70 -5.85 5.81
CA ALA A 46 16.67 -5.58 4.82
C ALA A 46 15.48 -6.53 5.01
N LYS A 47 15.69 -7.84 5.23
CA LYS A 47 14.62 -8.81 5.50
C LYS A 47 13.83 -8.45 6.76
N HIS A 48 14.49 -8.01 7.82
CA HIS A 48 13.83 -7.55 9.04
C HIS A 48 13.06 -6.25 8.86
N LEU A 49 13.55 -5.33 8.03
CA LEU A 49 12.86 -4.08 7.72
C LEU A 49 11.71 -4.31 6.71
N LEU A 50 11.86 -5.26 5.78
CA LEU A 50 10.91 -5.59 4.71
C LEU A 50 9.80 -6.56 5.16
N ASN A 51 9.97 -7.28 6.28
CA ASN A 51 8.93 -8.13 6.88
C ASN A 51 8.26 -7.44 8.08
N ASP A 52 6.92 -7.57 8.11
CA ASP A 52 5.92 -7.31 9.16
C ASP A 52 6.45 -7.09 10.62
N PRO A 53 5.90 -6.14 11.41
CA PRO A 53 6.44 -5.63 12.68
C PRO A 53 6.56 -6.68 13.81
N LEU A 54 6.04 -7.88 13.63
CA LEU A 54 6.09 -8.98 14.60
C LEU A 54 7.50 -9.51 14.90
N THR A 55 8.46 -9.32 13.99
CA THR A 55 9.84 -9.78 14.24
C THR A 55 10.57 -8.90 15.26
N GLY A 56 10.21 -7.61 15.34
CA GLY A 56 10.78 -6.68 16.34
C GLY A 56 10.37 -7.03 17.78
N LEU A 57 9.15 -7.53 17.96
CA LEU A 57 8.66 -8.01 19.26
C LEU A 57 9.31 -9.33 19.66
N LEU A 58 9.52 -10.26 18.71
CA LEU A 58 10.14 -11.57 18.98
C LEU A 58 11.64 -11.45 19.34
N GLN A 59 12.39 -10.54 18.70
CA GLN A 59 13.81 -10.35 19.01
C GLN A 59 14.08 -9.51 20.28
N SER A 60 13.09 -8.76 20.78
CA SER A 60 13.24 -8.01 22.03
C SER A 60 13.43 -8.93 23.25
N GLN A 61 12.95 -10.18 23.19
CA GLN A 61 13.17 -11.18 24.24
C GLN A 61 14.49 -11.94 24.12
N ASP A 62 15.07 -12.06 22.92
CA ASP A 62 16.41 -12.64 22.74
C ASP A 62 17.54 -11.71 23.22
N ARG A 63 17.29 -10.40 23.33
CA ARG A 63 18.22 -9.47 24.01
C ARG A 63 18.43 -9.81 25.49
N HIS A 64 17.50 -10.51 26.14
CA HIS A 64 17.70 -10.97 27.52
C HIS A 64 18.36 -12.34 27.64
N ARG A 65 18.42 -13.15 26.58
CA ARG A 65 19.12 -14.45 26.60
C ARG A 65 20.58 -14.36 26.15
N TYR A 66 20.93 -13.44 25.24
CA TYR A 66 22.32 -13.27 24.82
C TYR A 66 23.19 -12.44 25.78
N SER A 67 22.59 -11.72 26.73
CA SER A 67 23.33 -11.08 27.84
C SER A 67 23.68 -12.05 28.99
N SER A 68 23.25 -13.32 28.94
CA SER A 68 23.40 -14.28 30.05
C SER A 68 24.47 -15.36 29.81
N LEU A 69 25.16 -15.38 28.66
CA LEU A 69 26.10 -16.45 28.32
C LEU A 69 27.58 -16.06 28.31
N TYR A 70 27.93 -14.84 28.76
CA TYR A 70 29.33 -14.41 28.94
C TYR A 70 29.63 -13.78 30.31
N HIS A 71 29.02 -14.30 31.38
CA HIS A 71 29.51 -14.07 32.74
C HIS A 71 29.76 -15.39 33.46
N SER A 72 30.88 -16.01 33.09
CA SER A 72 31.60 -16.95 33.95
C SER A 72 33.00 -17.17 33.40
N THR A 73 33.95 -16.33 33.82
CA THR A 73 35.24 -16.73 34.42
C THR A 73 36.25 -15.57 34.40
N ALA A 74 37.08 -15.55 35.44
CA ALA A 74 38.26 -14.73 35.68
C ALA A 74 38.06 -13.41 36.46
N ASP A 75 38.12 -13.58 37.78
CA ASP A 75 38.79 -12.63 38.68
C ASP A 75 40.25 -12.37 38.24
N ARG A 76 40.68 -11.13 38.50
CA ARG A 76 42.05 -10.59 38.67
C ARG A 76 42.83 -10.03 37.47
N ASP A 77 42.99 -8.71 37.59
CA ASP A 77 44.21 -7.89 37.50
C ASP A 77 44.90 -7.69 36.14
N ASP A 78 45.05 -6.38 35.84
CA ASP A 78 46.25 -5.70 35.32
C ASP A 78 46.23 -5.13 33.88
N PHE A 79 46.40 -3.80 33.82
CA PHE A 79 46.81 -2.88 32.73
C PHE A 79 46.37 -3.07 31.25
N GLY A 80 45.73 -2.02 30.73
CA GLY A 80 46.27 -1.30 29.57
C GLY A 80 45.55 -1.42 28.22
N ASP A 81 44.88 -0.33 27.86
CA ASP A 81 44.75 0.25 26.51
C ASP A 81 43.62 -0.20 25.55
N GLU A 82 43.14 0.83 24.84
CA GLU A 82 42.23 0.89 23.68
C GLU A 82 40.76 0.47 23.84
N THR A 83 39.93 1.50 24.04
CA THR A 83 38.48 1.53 23.82
C THR A 83 38.12 1.15 22.38
N ILE A 84 37.75 -0.11 22.15
CA ILE A 84 36.97 -0.53 20.97
C ILE A 84 35.49 -0.37 21.33
N ALA A 85 34.86 0.69 20.83
CA ALA A 85 33.42 0.86 20.87
C ALA A 85 32.75 -0.19 19.97
N THR A 86 32.11 -1.19 20.57
CA THR A 86 31.20 -2.09 19.86
C THR A 86 29.95 -1.29 19.46
N ALA A 87 29.84 -1.03 18.16
CA ALA A 87 28.80 -0.20 17.56
C ALA A 87 27.40 -0.80 17.79
N SER A 88 26.54 -0.01 18.43
CA SER A 88 25.10 -0.21 18.51
C SER A 88 24.47 -0.01 17.12
N VAL A 89 23.92 -1.07 16.51
CA VAL A 89 23.25 -1.00 15.20
C VAL A 89 21.90 -0.25 15.32
N PRO A 90 21.68 0.88 14.64
CA PRO A 90 20.38 1.55 14.59
C PRO A 90 19.50 0.91 13.50
N THR A 91 18.33 0.38 13.89
CA THR A 91 17.36 -0.35 13.06
C THR A 91 16.34 0.58 12.39
N SER A 92 16.71 1.26 11.30
CA SER A 92 15.77 2.06 10.49
C SER A 92 16.06 1.92 8.99
N LEU A 93 15.07 2.21 8.14
CA LEU A 93 15.26 2.23 6.69
C LEU A 93 16.29 3.30 6.25
N VAL A 94 16.26 4.45 6.92
CA VAL A 94 17.19 5.57 6.66
C VAL A 94 18.62 5.16 6.99
N SER A 95 18.85 4.47 8.11
CA SER A 95 20.19 4.02 8.49
C SER A 95 20.74 2.95 7.54
N LEU A 96 19.91 1.99 7.10
CA LEU A 96 20.30 1.06 6.04
C LEU A 96 20.64 1.82 4.74
N GLY A 97 19.80 2.79 4.36
CA GLY A 97 20.02 3.65 3.20
C GLY A 97 21.35 4.42 3.23
N GLN A 98 21.73 4.96 4.39
CA GLN A 98 23.00 5.64 4.61
C GLN A 98 24.20 4.68 4.49
N GLN A 99 24.07 3.46 5.03
CA GLN A 99 25.10 2.43 4.91
C GLN A 99 25.33 2.05 3.44
N LEU A 100 24.25 1.81 2.68
CA LEU A 100 24.33 1.47 1.25
C LEU A 100 24.94 2.62 0.43
N TYR A 101 24.58 3.88 0.74
CA TYR A 101 25.16 5.05 0.09
C TYR A 101 26.66 5.18 0.38
N ALA A 102 27.06 5.10 1.66
CA ALA A 102 28.45 5.20 2.08
C ALA A 102 29.31 4.06 1.52
N ALA A 103 28.74 2.87 1.36
CA ALA A 103 29.41 1.71 0.80
C ALA A 103 29.79 1.87 -0.68
N ILE A 104 28.96 2.55 -1.48
CA ILE A 104 29.24 2.82 -2.90
C ILE A 104 30.14 4.05 -3.05
N PHE A 105 29.80 5.15 -2.39
CA PHE A 105 30.44 6.45 -2.61
C PHE A 105 31.55 6.71 -1.60
N GLN A 106 32.62 5.93 -1.71
CA GLN A 106 33.85 6.05 -0.91
C GLN A 106 35.08 6.25 -1.80
N GLY A 107 36.17 6.78 -1.23
CA GLY A 107 37.45 6.94 -1.94
C GLY A 107 37.31 7.72 -3.24
N THR A 108 37.91 7.23 -4.32
CA THR A 108 37.87 7.89 -5.63
C THR A 108 36.47 7.92 -6.26
N LEU A 109 35.58 6.99 -5.88
CA LEU A 109 34.17 7.01 -6.32
C LEU A 109 33.40 8.16 -5.69
N HIS A 110 33.69 8.49 -4.43
CA HIS A 110 33.11 9.67 -3.77
C HIS A 110 33.49 10.95 -4.54
N ASP A 111 34.77 11.13 -4.83
CA ASP A 111 35.26 12.32 -5.53
C ASP A 111 34.67 12.43 -6.94
N SER A 112 34.58 11.31 -7.66
CA SER A 112 33.96 11.23 -8.99
C SER A 112 32.48 11.59 -8.94
N TRP A 113 31.74 11.05 -7.97
CA TRP A 113 30.33 11.33 -7.74
C TRP A 113 30.06 12.79 -7.40
N MET A 114 30.82 13.37 -6.47
CA MET A 114 30.70 14.79 -6.10
C MET A 114 31.00 15.71 -7.29
N MET A 115 31.99 15.36 -8.12
CA MET A 115 32.29 16.10 -9.35
C MET A 115 31.13 16.02 -10.36
N ALA A 116 30.56 14.84 -10.56
CA ALA A 116 29.42 14.64 -11.46
C ALA A 116 28.19 15.45 -11.02
N GLN A 117 27.88 15.45 -9.71
CA GLN A 117 26.81 16.27 -9.14
C GLN A 117 27.08 17.77 -9.32
N ALA A 118 28.31 18.23 -9.07
CA ALA A 118 28.68 19.63 -9.25
C ALA A 118 28.55 20.09 -10.71
N ILE A 119 28.99 19.26 -11.67
CA ILE A 119 28.86 19.55 -13.11
C ILE A 119 27.39 19.59 -13.52
N ALA A 120 26.61 18.57 -13.16
CA ALA A 120 25.19 18.50 -13.49
C ALA A 120 24.43 19.72 -12.95
N ASN A 121 24.66 20.07 -11.68
CA ASN A 121 24.07 21.24 -11.04
C ASN A 121 24.47 22.55 -11.73
N HIS A 122 25.75 22.73 -12.06
CA HIS A 122 26.22 23.92 -12.80
C HIS A 122 25.60 24.01 -14.20
N SER A 123 25.40 22.88 -14.89
CA SER A 123 24.76 22.83 -16.21
C SER A 123 23.23 22.93 -16.17
N GLY A 124 22.60 22.81 -15.00
CA GLY A 124 21.14 22.72 -14.87
C GLY A 124 20.56 21.44 -15.50
N GLU A 125 21.36 20.38 -15.58
CA GLU A 125 20.97 19.09 -16.15
C GLU A 125 20.69 18.07 -15.05
N VAL A 126 19.78 17.14 -15.32
CA VAL A 126 19.50 16.02 -14.41
C VAL A 126 20.65 15.01 -14.49
N LEU A 127 21.15 14.56 -13.34
CA LEU A 127 22.15 13.51 -13.23
C LEU A 127 21.47 12.14 -13.10
N ARG A 128 21.72 11.25 -14.05
CA ARG A 128 21.19 9.88 -14.04
C ARG A 128 22.21 8.91 -13.47
N LEU A 129 21.93 8.41 -12.27
CA LEU A 129 22.68 7.34 -11.63
C LEU A 129 22.15 5.98 -12.10
N ARG A 130 22.98 5.23 -12.82
CA ARG A 130 22.69 3.85 -13.24
C ARG A 130 23.54 2.86 -12.47
N LEU A 131 22.89 1.94 -11.75
CA LEU A 131 23.57 0.91 -10.98
C LEU A 131 23.45 -0.47 -11.64
N GLY A 132 24.60 -1.01 -12.06
CA GLY A 132 24.73 -2.31 -12.72
C GLY A 132 25.26 -3.35 -11.76
N LEU A 133 24.44 -4.33 -11.40
CA LEU A 133 24.79 -5.36 -10.40
C LEU A 133 25.00 -6.71 -11.10
N LYS A 134 26.22 -7.25 -11.03
CA LYS A 134 26.53 -8.58 -11.61
C LYS A 134 26.28 -9.72 -10.63
N ASP A 135 26.33 -9.46 -9.33
CA ASP A 135 25.99 -10.44 -8.31
C ASP A 135 24.48 -10.40 -7.98
N ARG A 136 23.85 -11.57 -8.01
CA ARG A 136 22.46 -11.77 -7.65
C ARG A 136 22.17 -11.47 -6.18
N ARG A 137 23.14 -11.68 -5.27
CA ARG A 137 22.96 -11.31 -3.85
C ARG A 137 22.76 -9.81 -3.69
N LEU A 138 23.52 -9.00 -4.44
CA LEU A 138 23.40 -7.54 -4.44
C LEU A 138 22.09 -7.06 -5.07
N ALA A 139 21.61 -7.73 -6.11
CA ALA A 139 20.38 -7.36 -6.79
C ALA A 139 19.14 -7.39 -5.87
N ARG A 140 19.19 -8.15 -4.77
CA ARG A 140 18.10 -8.27 -3.78
C ARG A 140 18.03 -7.13 -2.77
N LEU A 141 19.10 -6.35 -2.61
CA LEU A 141 19.12 -5.24 -1.65
C LEU A 141 18.27 -4.07 -2.16
N PRO A 142 17.61 -3.32 -1.25
CA PRO A 142 16.75 -2.18 -1.61
C PRO A 142 17.60 -0.91 -1.87
N TRP A 143 18.36 -0.90 -2.96
CA TRP A 143 19.22 0.25 -3.33
C TRP A 143 18.45 1.56 -3.51
N GLU A 144 17.14 1.50 -3.76
CA GLU A 144 16.24 2.65 -3.85
C GLU A 144 16.20 3.47 -2.56
N VAL A 145 16.55 2.86 -1.42
CA VAL A 145 16.57 3.53 -0.12
C VAL A 145 17.87 4.26 0.17
N MET A 146 18.83 4.29 -0.76
CA MET A 146 20.07 5.05 -0.57
C MET A 146 19.77 6.51 -0.17
N HIS A 147 20.40 6.99 0.89
CA HIS A 147 20.22 8.34 1.40
C HIS A 147 21.54 9.11 1.28
N ALA A 148 21.52 10.21 0.54
CA ALA A 148 22.62 11.16 0.53
C ALA A 148 22.45 12.11 1.73
N GLY A 149 23.44 12.19 2.63
CA GLY A 149 23.46 13.18 3.72
C GLY A 149 23.75 12.62 5.11
N GLY A 150 24.53 13.39 5.87
CA GLY A 150 24.80 13.21 7.30
C GLY A 150 24.15 14.32 8.14
N LEU A 151 24.24 14.21 9.48
CA LEU A 151 23.59 15.06 10.51
C LEU A 151 23.71 16.60 10.36
N ASN A 152 24.42 17.14 9.36
CA ASN A 152 24.77 18.56 9.23
C ASN A 152 24.40 19.21 7.89
N THR A 153 23.59 18.59 7.03
CA THR A 153 23.07 19.25 5.81
C THR A 153 21.74 19.95 6.08
N VAL A 154 21.56 21.16 5.53
CA VAL A 154 20.32 21.97 5.64
C VAL A 154 19.14 21.29 4.93
N GLU A 155 19.44 20.47 3.94
CA GLU A 155 18.52 19.52 3.31
C GLU A 155 18.53 18.24 4.16
N GLY A 156 17.40 17.92 4.80
CA GLY A 156 17.27 16.73 5.64
C GLY A 156 17.50 15.41 4.87
N PHE A 157 17.41 14.29 5.59
CA PHE A 157 17.62 12.95 5.03
C PHE A 157 16.57 12.62 3.94
N ARG A 158 16.87 12.87 2.66
CA ARG A 158 16.03 12.49 1.51
C ARG A 158 16.59 11.25 0.81
N PRO A 159 15.74 10.26 0.45
CA PRO A 159 16.19 9.15 -0.38
C PRO A 159 16.55 9.63 -1.79
N LEU A 160 17.72 9.20 -2.30
CA LEU A 160 18.24 9.57 -3.61
C LEU A 160 17.24 9.22 -4.73
N ALA A 161 16.54 8.09 -4.60
CA ALA A 161 15.59 7.61 -5.59
C ALA A 161 14.33 8.49 -5.76
N THR A 162 14.12 9.45 -4.86
CA THR A 162 13.01 10.42 -4.91
C THR A 162 13.43 11.78 -5.48
N GLY A 163 14.73 11.99 -5.69
CA GLY A 163 15.31 13.23 -6.20
C GLY A 163 14.82 13.59 -7.60
N THR A 164 14.88 14.87 -7.93
CA THR A 164 14.58 15.38 -9.29
C THR A 164 15.82 15.88 -10.00
N ASP A 165 16.86 16.19 -9.22
CA ASP A 165 18.23 16.53 -9.61
C ASP A 165 19.05 15.26 -9.91
N VAL A 166 18.88 14.23 -9.08
CA VAL A 166 19.43 12.89 -9.30
C VAL A 166 18.31 11.89 -9.50
N VAL A 167 18.29 11.24 -10.67
CA VAL A 167 17.36 10.16 -10.99
C VAL A 167 18.10 8.82 -10.93
N PHE A 168 17.45 7.81 -10.35
CA PHE A 168 18.05 6.51 -10.06
C PHE A 168 17.36 5.37 -10.80
N CYS A 169 18.14 4.55 -11.50
CA CYS A 169 17.68 3.28 -12.06
C CYS A 169 18.76 2.19 -11.98
N ARG A 170 18.33 0.94 -12.12
CA ARG A 170 19.22 -0.22 -12.26
C ARG A 170 19.42 -0.56 -13.73
N TYR A 171 20.46 -1.31 -14.06
CA TYR A 171 20.63 -1.91 -15.39
C TYR A 171 21.34 -3.27 -15.31
N GLN A 172 21.25 -4.06 -16.38
CA GLN A 172 21.97 -5.33 -16.47
C GLN A 172 23.16 -5.22 -17.43
N PRO A 173 24.38 -5.57 -17.00
CA PRO A 173 25.60 -5.36 -17.79
C PRO A 173 25.88 -6.46 -18.85
N ILE A 174 24.98 -7.41 -19.08
CA ILE A 174 25.23 -8.61 -19.92
C ILE A 174 24.89 -8.39 -21.40
N PHE A 175 24.37 -7.22 -21.80
CA PHE A 175 23.81 -7.08 -23.15
C PHE A 175 24.83 -6.66 -24.22
N THR A 176 24.93 -7.48 -25.28
CA THR A 176 25.56 -7.15 -26.57
C THR A 176 24.50 -7.20 -27.67
N GLY A 177 24.02 -6.05 -28.13
CA GLY A 177 23.13 -5.98 -29.30
C GLY A 177 22.06 -4.90 -29.23
N ILE A 178 22.45 -3.63 -29.18
CA ILE A 178 21.49 -2.52 -29.26
C ILE A 178 20.93 -2.49 -30.70
N THR A 179 19.66 -2.84 -30.88
CA THR A 179 18.93 -2.37 -32.06
C THR A 179 18.70 -0.87 -31.85
N PRO A 180 19.11 0.02 -32.77
CA PRO A 180 18.80 1.44 -32.67
C PRO A 180 17.29 1.58 -32.53
N LEU A 181 16.85 2.14 -31.40
CA LEU A 181 15.43 2.38 -31.15
C LEU A 181 15.02 3.58 -32.01
N GLU A 182 14.25 3.34 -33.06
CA GLU A 182 13.59 4.42 -33.78
C GLU A 182 12.62 5.12 -32.81
N THR A 183 12.83 6.42 -32.61
CA THR A 183 11.96 7.25 -31.76
C THR A 183 10.55 7.25 -32.36
N HIS A 184 9.54 6.79 -31.62
CA HIS A 184 8.17 6.71 -32.13
C HIS A 184 7.62 8.12 -32.33
N ARG A 185 7.20 8.42 -33.55
CA ARG A 185 6.53 9.67 -33.93
C ARG A 185 5.02 9.41 -33.96
N GLY A 186 4.33 9.66 -32.84
CA GLY A 186 2.89 9.43 -32.71
C GLY A 186 2.43 9.36 -31.25
N PRO A 187 1.12 9.23 -30.98
CA PRO A 187 0.59 9.09 -29.62
C PRO A 187 1.19 7.86 -28.94
N LEU A 188 1.53 7.97 -27.66
CA LEU A 188 2.03 6.85 -26.87
C LEU A 188 0.89 5.85 -26.64
N LYS A 189 0.97 4.68 -27.25
CA LYS A 189 -0.03 3.62 -27.06
C LYS A 189 0.39 2.68 -25.93
N ILE A 190 -0.50 2.51 -24.98
CA ILE A 190 -0.33 1.65 -23.80
C ILE A 190 -1.36 0.53 -23.87
N LEU A 191 -0.90 -0.73 -23.86
CA LEU A 191 -1.75 -1.89 -23.66
C LEU A 191 -1.71 -2.29 -22.19
N MET A 192 -2.85 -2.19 -21.51
CA MET A 192 -3.02 -2.63 -20.13
C MET A 192 -3.79 -3.94 -20.08
N ALA A 193 -3.11 -5.02 -19.73
CA ALA A 193 -3.72 -6.33 -19.49
C ALA A 193 -4.06 -6.49 -17.99
N ILE A 194 -5.33 -6.77 -17.70
CA ILE A 194 -5.84 -6.99 -16.34
C ILE A 194 -6.20 -8.47 -16.19
N ALA A 195 -5.59 -9.17 -15.25
CA ALA A 195 -5.90 -10.58 -14.99
C ALA A 195 -5.88 -10.89 -13.49
N ALA A 196 -7.05 -11.19 -12.93
CA ALA A 196 -7.24 -11.51 -11.51
C ALA A 196 -8.07 -12.80 -11.31
N PRO A 197 -7.85 -13.57 -10.24
CA PRO A 197 -8.53 -14.85 -10.04
C PRO A 197 -10.01 -14.70 -9.63
N THR A 198 -10.42 -13.54 -9.13
CA THR A 198 -11.80 -13.30 -8.69
C THR A 198 -12.49 -12.20 -9.49
N ASP A 199 -13.81 -12.35 -9.70
CA ASP A 199 -14.63 -11.35 -10.40
C ASP A 199 -14.59 -9.99 -9.68
N ARG A 200 -14.50 -10.00 -8.35
CA ARG A 200 -14.47 -8.77 -7.55
C ARG A 200 -13.18 -7.98 -7.76
N GLU A 201 -12.02 -8.62 -7.63
CA GLU A 201 -10.71 -7.97 -7.87
C GLU A 201 -10.62 -7.48 -9.33
N THR A 202 -11.14 -8.26 -10.27
CA THR A 202 -11.21 -7.87 -11.69
C THR A 202 -12.03 -6.60 -11.89
N LEU A 203 -13.20 -6.51 -11.25
CA LEU A 203 -14.06 -5.33 -11.36
C LEU A 203 -13.45 -4.08 -10.74
N GLU A 204 -12.74 -4.23 -9.62
CA GLU A 204 -12.01 -3.14 -8.95
C GLU A 204 -10.89 -2.62 -9.86
N LEU A 205 -10.00 -3.49 -10.35
CA LEU A 205 -8.94 -3.14 -11.29
C LEU A 205 -9.46 -2.51 -12.59
N GLN A 206 -10.59 -3.01 -13.12
CA GLN A 206 -11.20 -2.43 -14.32
C GLN A 206 -11.74 -1.01 -14.09
N ARG A 207 -12.35 -0.73 -12.92
CA ARG A 207 -12.84 0.62 -12.59
C ARG A 207 -11.67 1.59 -12.52
N GLU A 208 -10.60 1.17 -11.89
CA GLU A 208 -9.36 1.93 -11.75
C GLU A 208 -8.71 2.24 -13.10
N ALA A 209 -8.57 1.24 -13.97
CA ALA A 209 -8.04 1.42 -15.30
C ALA A 209 -8.87 2.40 -16.15
N ARG A 210 -10.21 2.37 -16.02
CA ARG A 210 -11.10 3.33 -16.68
C ARG A 210 -10.94 4.75 -16.12
N HIS A 211 -10.71 4.89 -14.82
CA HIS A 211 -10.42 6.19 -14.21
C HIS A 211 -9.11 6.77 -14.76
N LEU A 212 -8.04 5.97 -14.80
CA LEU A 212 -6.77 6.37 -15.41
C LEU A 212 -6.95 6.74 -16.88
N GLN A 213 -7.75 5.97 -17.65
CA GLN A 213 -8.04 6.27 -19.04
C GLN A 213 -8.71 7.65 -19.21
N ALA A 214 -9.69 7.98 -18.37
CA ALA A 214 -10.36 9.28 -18.41
C ALA A 214 -9.40 10.44 -18.07
N GLU A 215 -8.54 10.26 -17.07
CA GLU A 215 -7.52 11.25 -16.70
C GLU A 215 -6.52 11.48 -17.84
N LEU A 216 -6.09 10.42 -18.52
CA LEU A 216 -5.18 10.48 -19.66
C LEU A 216 -5.81 11.13 -20.91
N GLN A 217 -7.13 11.06 -21.07
CA GLN A 217 -7.85 11.72 -22.18
C GLN A 217 -8.09 13.22 -21.98
N THR A 218 -7.95 13.75 -20.76
CA THR A 218 -8.14 15.19 -20.50
C THR A 218 -7.04 15.99 -21.19
N PRO A 219 -7.33 17.06 -21.98
CA PRO A 219 -6.29 17.81 -22.68
C PRO A 219 -5.29 18.40 -21.67
N ALA A 220 -4.02 17.98 -21.77
CA ALA A 220 -2.93 18.63 -21.06
C ALA A 220 -2.47 19.87 -21.85
N SER A 221 -1.48 20.62 -21.34
CA SER A 221 -0.92 21.81 -22.01
C SER A 221 -0.69 21.59 -23.51
N ALA A 222 -0.71 22.64 -24.33
CA ALA A 222 -0.64 22.55 -25.79
C ALA A 222 0.54 21.71 -26.37
N ASN A 223 1.59 21.46 -25.58
CA ASN A 223 2.78 20.68 -25.95
C ASN A 223 2.88 19.29 -25.28
N ALA A 224 1.85 18.85 -24.56
CA ALA A 224 1.88 17.58 -23.85
C ALA A 224 1.64 16.39 -24.80
N PRO A 225 2.38 15.28 -24.65
CA PRO A 225 2.19 14.11 -25.48
C PRO A 225 0.82 13.45 -25.29
N GLU A 226 0.23 13.04 -26.41
CA GLU A 226 -1.02 12.28 -26.41
C GLU A 226 -0.73 10.83 -25.97
N ILE A 227 -1.46 10.35 -24.96
CA ILE A 227 -1.36 8.98 -24.45
C ILE A 227 -2.69 8.27 -24.69
N GLN A 228 -2.65 7.12 -25.36
CA GLN A 228 -3.80 6.27 -25.63
C GLN A 228 -3.67 4.98 -24.80
N LEU A 229 -4.63 4.76 -23.90
CA LEU A 229 -4.69 3.55 -23.06
C LEU A 229 -5.75 2.59 -23.60
N THR A 230 -5.33 1.39 -24.00
CA THR A 230 -6.20 0.26 -24.33
C THR A 230 -6.23 -0.72 -23.18
N ILE A 231 -7.42 -1.08 -22.70
CA ILE A 231 -7.59 -2.01 -21.59
C ILE A 231 -8.05 -3.37 -22.15
N LEU A 232 -7.33 -4.42 -21.80
CA LEU A 232 -7.62 -5.81 -22.13
C LEU A 232 -7.94 -6.57 -20.84
N SER A 233 -9.21 -6.89 -20.64
CA SER A 233 -9.70 -7.54 -19.43
C SER A 233 -9.70 -9.05 -19.57
N GLN A 234 -9.08 -9.75 -18.63
CA GLN A 234 -8.99 -11.22 -18.58
C GLN A 234 -8.63 -11.84 -19.95
N PRO A 235 -7.50 -11.42 -20.59
CA PRO A 235 -7.11 -12.04 -21.84
C PRO A 235 -6.56 -13.43 -21.63
N ASP A 236 -6.82 -14.31 -22.60
CA ASP A 236 -5.98 -15.50 -22.83
C ASP A 236 -4.73 -15.16 -23.67
N ARG A 237 -3.86 -16.16 -23.85
CA ARG A 237 -2.61 -15.99 -24.60
C ARG A 237 -2.83 -15.56 -26.04
N GLU A 238 -3.86 -16.10 -26.72
CA GLU A 238 -4.15 -15.81 -28.11
C GLU A 238 -4.63 -14.37 -28.27
N GLN A 239 -5.56 -13.93 -27.40
CA GLN A 239 -6.05 -12.56 -27.36
C GLN A 239 -4.96 -11.55 -27.07
N LEU A 240 -4.06 -11.86 -26.12
CA LEU A 240 -2.93 -10.98 -25.81
C LEU A 240 -1.96 -10.85 -26.99
N ALA A 241 -1.60 -11.97 -27.62
CA ALA A 241 -0.72 -11.97 -28.79
C ALA A 241 -1.35 -11.18 -29.95
N GLN A 242 -2.62 -11.43 -30.24
CA GLN A 242 -3.35 -10.72 -31.29
C GLN A 242 -3.45 -9.21 -31.02
N ALA A 243 -3.69 -8.81 -29.77
CA ALA A 243 -3.74 -7.40 -29.41
C ALA A 243 -2.38 -6.72 -29.66
N LEU A 244 -1.28 -7.36 -29.24
CA LEU A 244 0.08 -6.84 -29.45
C LEU A 244 0.43 -6.72 -30.94
N GLU A 245 0.10 -7.72 -31.75
CA GLU A 245 0.35 -7.74 -33.20
C GLU A 245 -0.41 -6.65 -33.97
N GLN A 246 -1.61 -6.28 -33.51
CA GLN A 246 -2.49 -5.34 -34.21
C GLN A 246 -2.36 -3.89 -33.72
N GLY A 247 -1.97 -3.69 -32.45
CA GLY A 247 -2.10 -2.39 -31.80
C GLY A 247 -0.89 -1.46 -31.89
N ASP A 248 0.30 -1.99 -32.21
CA ASP A 248 1.57 -1.26 -32.23
C ASP A 248 1.79 -0.46 -30.92
N TYR A 249 1.89 -1.20 -29.80
CA TYR A 249 1.97 -0.64 -28.45
C TYR A 249 3.43 -0.42 -28.03
N GLN A 250 3.73 0.76 -27.49
CA GLN A 250 5.08 1.06 -26.97
C GLN A 250 5.23 0.67 -25.50
N VAL A 251 4.13 0.62 -24.75
CA VAL A 251 4.12 0.26 -23.34
C VAL A 251 3.14 -0.89 -23.11
N PHE A 252 3.62 -1.93 -22.44
CA PHE A 252 2.80 -3.00 -21.91
C PHE A 252 2.68 -2.85 -20.39
N HIS A 253 1.45 -2.78 -19.88
CA HIS A 253 1.16 -2.75 -18.45
C HIS A 253 0.42 -4.02 -18.06
N TYR A 254 0.92 -4.74 -17.07
CA TYR A 254 0.24 -5.89 -16.50
C TYR A 254 -0.20 -5.61 -15.05
N ALA A 255 -1.50 -5.74 -14.81
CA ALA A 255 -2.13 -5.66 -13.51
C ALA A 255 -2.76 -7.02 -13.17
N GLY A 256 -2.10 -7.81 -12.32
CA GLY A 256 -2.54 -9.15 -11.98
C GLY A 256 -1.69 -9.85 -10.92
N HIS A 257 -1.49 -11.16 -11.05
CA HIS A 257 -0.58 -11.92 -10.20
C HIS A 257 0.58 -12.48 -11.01
N SER A 258 1.76 -12.56 -10.41
CA SER A 258 2.92 -13.25 -10.97
C SER A 258 3.69 -14.00 -9.89
N ASN A 259 4.38 -15.05 -10.30
CA ASN A 259 5.25 -15.85 -9.43
C ASN A 259 6.66 -15.96 -10.01
N LEU A 260 7.62 -16.30 -9.16
CA LEU A 260 8.97 -16.68 -9.57
C LEU A 260 8.93 -18.07 -10.23
N GLY A 261 9.84 -18.32 -11.17
CA GLY A 261 9.85 -19.55 -11.95
C GLY A 261 11.12 -19.69 -12.78
N ALA A 262 11.51 -20.92 -13.12
CA ALA A 262 12.78 -21.24 -13.79
C ALA A 262 12.91 -20.67 -15.22
N SER A 263 11.81 -20.17 -15.79
CA SER A 263 11.72 -19.55 -17.12
C SER A 263 11.33 -18.06 -17.05
N GLY A 264 11.94 -17.33 -16.12
CA GLY A 264 11.74 -15.89 -15.98
C GLY A 264 10.51 -15.47 -15.20
N GLY A 265 9.98 -16.34 -14.32
CA GLY A 265 8.70 -16.12 -13.66
C GLY A 265 7.48 -16.42 -14.53
N ASP A 266 6.28 -16.39 -13.93
CA ASP A 266 5.00 -16.68 -14.59
C ASP A 266 4.02 -15.53 -14.36
N ILE A 267 3.31 -15.07 -15.40
CA ILE A 267 2.07 -14.30 -15.26
C ILE A 267 0.85 -15.20 -15.45
N TYR A 268 -0.26 -14.83 -14.82
CA TYR A 268 -1.52 -15.55 -14.95
C TYR A 268 -2.45 -14.81 -15.92
N LEU A 269 -2.97 -15.55 -16.88
CA LEU A 269 -3.98 -15.15 -17.85
C LEU A 269 -5.26 -15.94 -17.57
N VAL A 270 -6.42 -15.45 -18.00
CA VAL A 270 -7.69 -16.17 -17.81
C VAL A 270 -8.41 -16.22 -19.14
N SER A 271 -8.85 -17.40 -19.56
CA SER A 271 -9.63 -17.50 -20.79
C SER A 271 -11.10 -17.19 -20.53
N GLU A 272 -11.64 -16.13 -21.13
CA GLU A 272 -13.08 -15.84 -21.06
C GLU A 272 -13.95 -16.99 -21.60
N ARG A 273 -13.41 -17.81 -22.51
CA ARG A 273 -14.14 -18.96 -23.09
C ARG A 273 -14.28 -20.14 -22.15
N THR A 274 -13.31 -20.36 -21.27
CA THR A 274 -13.25 -21.56 -20.41
C THR A 274 -13.27 -21.26 -18.92
N GLY A 275 -13.02 -20.00 -18.52
CA GLY A 275 -12.84 -19.57 -17.14
C GLY A 275 -11.56 -20.11 -16.47
N LEU A 276 -10.70 -20.80 -17.22
CA LEU A 276 -9.48 -21.41 -16.69
C LEU A 276 -8.31 -20.41 -16.72
N THR A 277 -7.53 -20.41 -15.64
CA THR A 277 -6.24 -19.69 -15.57
C THR A 277 -5.18 -20.42 -16.38
N GLU A 278 -4.58 -19.72 -17.34
CA GLU A 278 -3.39 -20.13 -18.09
C GLU A 278 -2.16 -19.43 -17.51
N LYS A 279 -1.00 -20.10 -17.56
CA LYS A 279 0.29 -19.50 -17.20
C LYS A 279 1.06 -19.12 -18.46
N LEU A 280 1.62 -17.92 -18.48
CA LEU A 280 2.57 -17.47 -19.49
C LEU A 280 3.93 -17.19 -18.84
N SER A 281 4.97 -17.86 -19.33
CA SER A 281 6.33 -17.69 -18.81
C SER A 281 6.90 -16.31 -19.16
N GLY A 282 7.81 -15.81 -18.34
CA GLY A 282 8.50 -14.54 -18.56
C GLY A 282 9.32 -14.53 -19.84
N GLU A 283 9.95 -15.64 -20.19
CA GLU A 283 10.68 -15.78 -21.45
C GLU A 283 9.76 -15.71 -22.68
N ASP A 284 8.59 -16.35 -22.63
CA ASP A 284 7.60 -16.30 -23.72
C ASP A 284 6.99 -14.90 -23.84
N LEU A 285 6.64 -14.28 -22.70
CA LEU A 285 6.14 -12.92 -22.64
C LEU A 285 7.16 -11.95 -23.22
N ALA A 286 8.43 -12.05 -22.81
CA ALA A 286 9.49 -11.21 -23.33
C ALA A 286 9.65 -11.36 -24.84
N GLY A 287 9.58 -12.59 -25.37
CA GLY A 287 9.57 -12.83 -26.81
C GLY A 287 8.42 -12.15 -27.53
N LEU A 288 7.20 -12.24 -26.99
CA LEU A 288 6.02 -11.56 -27.54
C LEU A 288 6.19 -10.04 -27.54
N LEU A 289 6.67 -9.46 -26.44
CA LEU A 289 6.82 -8.02 -26.30
C LEU A 289 7.92 -7.46 -27.23
N VAL A 290 9.08 -8.11 -27.30
CA VAL A 290 10.21 -7.70 -28.16
C VAL A 290 9.80 -7.77 -29.64
N ASN A 291 9.15 -8.85 -30.06
CA ASN A 291 8.73 -9.04 -31.45
C ASN A 291 7.68 -8.01 -31.91
N ASN A 292 6.97 -7.38 -30.97
CA ASN A 292 5.95 -6.36 -31.23
C ASN A 292 6.42 -4.94 -30.91
N GLY A 293 7.73 -4.72 -30.74
CA GLY A 293 8.31 -3.37 -30.59
C GLY A 293 8.00 -2.68 -29.26
N VAL A 294 7.58 -3.43 -28.22
CA VAL A 294 7.31 -2.88 -26.90
C VAL A 294 8.61 -2.38 -26.27
N ARG A 295 8.62 -1.12 -25.85
CA ARG A 295 9.80 -0.46 -25.27
C ARG A 295 9.81 -0.46 -23.76
N MET A 296 8.65 -0.49 -23.14
CA MET A 296 8.51 -0.51 -21.69
C MET A 296 7.48 -1.53 -21.22
N ALA A 297 7.86 -2.31 -20.21
CA ALA A 297 6.93 -3.18 -19.48
C ALA A 297 6.75 -2.69 -18.03
N VAL A 298 5.51 -2.65 -17.55
CA VAL A 298 5.13 -2.23 -16.20
C VAL A 298 4.38 -3.36 -15.50
N PHE A 299 4.86 -3.80 -14.34
CA PHE A 299 4.24 -4.84 -13.52
C PHE A 299 3.97 -4.28 -12.12
N ASN A 300 2.71 -3.96 -11.84
CA ASN A 300 2.32 -3.10 -10.72
C ASN A 300 1.86 -3.87 -9.46
N SER A 301 1.44 -5.13 -9.57
CA SER A 301 0.79 -5.87 -8.47
C SER A 301 1.43 -7.22 -8.13
N CYS A 302 2.62 -7.50 -8.66
CA CYS A 302 3.23 -8.82 -8.60
C CYS A 302 4.72 -8.79 -8.20
N ARG A 303 5.23 -9.93 -7.69
CA ARG A 303 6.68 -10.15 -7.50
C ARG A 303 7.38 -10.31 -8.85
N GLY A 304 7.73 -9.19 -9.46
CA GLY A 304 8.38 -9.14 -10.77
C GLY A 304 9.89 -8.95 -10.70
N ALA A 305 10.45 -8.60 -9.54
CA ALA A 305 11.89 -8.38 -9.31
C ALA A 305 12.39 -9.14 -8.06
N ASP A 306 13.72 -9.24 -7.91
CA ASP A 306 14.35 -9.89 -6.75
C ASP A 306 14.21 -9.05 -5.47
N ALA A 307 13.92 -9.70 -4.35
CA ALA A 307 13.79 -9.08 -3.03
C ALA A 307 14.68 -9.75 -1.96
N ALA A 308 15.04 -9.01 -0.91
CA ALA A 308 15.82 -9.54 0.21
C ALA A 308 15.08 -10.67 0.96
N THR A 309 13.76 -10.62 0.95
CA THR A 309 12.79 -11.57 1.53
C THR A 309 12.63 -12.87 0.73
N ALA A 310 13.17 -12.97 -0.50
CA ALA A 310 13.08 -14.19 -1.29
C ALA A 310 13.81 -15.37 -0.61
N GLU A 311 13.06 -16.43 -0.29
CA GLU A 311 13.59 -17.66 0.32
C GLU A 311 14.53 -18.40 -0.65
N TRP A 312 15.59 -18.99 -0.09
CA TRP A 312 16.51 -19.86 -0.80
C TRP A 312 15.79 -21.14 -1.24
N PHE A 313 15.37 -21.20 -2.50
CA PHE A 313 14.97 -22.46 -3.12
C PHE A 313 16.16 -23.13 -3.82
N ASP A 314 16.54 -24.26 -3.20
CA ASP A 314 17.26 -25.46 -3.65
C ASP A 314 18.71 -25.37 -4.15
N GLU A 315 19.60 -26.00 -3.37
CA GLU A 315 20.90 -26.56 -3.80
C GLU A 315 20.74 -27.85 -4.64
N ASP A 316 19.55 -28.47 -4.68
CA ASP A 316 19.29 -29.74 -5.39
C ASP A 316 18.94 -29.57 -6.88
N LEU A 317 18.65 -28.35 -7.33
CA LEU A 317 18.68 -28.00 -8.74
C LEU A 317 20.07 -27.47 -9.03
N GLY A 318 20.96 -28.36 -9.49
CA GLY A 318 22.32 -28.01 -9.94
C GLY A 318 22.33 -26.76 -10.84
N PRO A 319 23.49 -26.15 -11.12
CA PRO A 319 23.67 -24.78 -11.60
C PRO A 319 22.94 -24.54 -12.92
N SER A 320 21.64 -24.34 -12.87
CA SER A 320 20.79 -24.04 -13.99
C SER A 320 20.73 -22.52 -14.03
N LEU A 321 21.42 -21.97 -15.02
CA LEU A 321 21.57 -20.55 -15.34
C LEU A 321 20.25 -19.83 -15.70
N GLY A 322 19.10 -20.34 -15.26
CA GLY A 322 17.77 -19.80 -15.58
C GLY A 322 17.48 -18.46 -14.89
N GLU A 323 16.71 -17.63 -15.56
CA GLU A 323 16.16 -16.36 -15.09
C GLU A 323 15.03 -16.68 -14.11
N ARG A 324 15.00 -16.09 -12.90
CA ARG A 324 14.01 -16.47 -11.86
C ARG A 324 12.83 -15.50 -11.76
N ASN A 325 12.98 -14.27 -12.24
CA ASN A 325 11.98 -13.20 -12.16
C ASN A 325 11.72 -12.54 -13.54
N LEU A 326 10.56 -11.89 -13.66
CA LEU A 326 10.09 -11.28 -14.90
C LEU A 326 11.00 -10.15 -15.37
N ALA A 327 11.46 -9.30 -14.45
CA ALA A 327 12.29 -8.15 -14.80
C ALA A 327 13.62 -8.58 -15.44
N GLU A 328 14.30 -9.57 -14.86
CA GLU A 328 15.53 -10.15 -15.42
C GLU A 328 15.26 -10.75 -16.81
N ALA A 329 14.18 -11.50 -16.98
CA ALA A 329 13.87 -12.14 -18.26
C ALA A 329 13.59 -11.14 -19.38
N LEU A 330 12.77 -10.12 -19.10
CA LEU A 330 12.44 -9.09 -20.09
C LEU A 330 13.66 -8.23 -20.44
N VAL A 331 14.45 -7.82 -19.45
CA VAL A 331 15.65 -7.01 -19.68
C VAL A 331 16.68 -7.78 -20.50
N ARG A 332 16.94 -9.06 -20.18
CA ARG A 332 17.89 -9.91 -20.93
C ARG A 332 17.46 -10.16 -22.37
N ARG A 333 16.16 -10.31 -22.62
CA ARG A 333 15.61 -10.50 -23.97
C ARG A 333 15.57 -9.22 -24.80
N GLY A 334 15.87 -8.06 -24.20
CA GLY A 334 16.09 -6.81 -24.92
C GLY A 334 14.97 -5.77 -24.77
N ILE A 335 14.07 -5.92 -23.79
CA ILE A 335 13.11 -4.85 -23.47
C ILE A 335 13.90 -3.66 -22.89
N PRO A 336 13.81 -2.45 -23.50
CA PRO A 336 14.59 -1.28 -23.09
C PRO A 336 14.35 -0.80 -21.65
N GLY A 337 13.09 -0.85 -21.18
CA GLY A 337 12.71 -0.44 -19.84
C GLY A 337 11.75 -1.41 -19.16
N VAL A 338 12.03 -1.79 -17.92
CA VAL A 338 11.14 -2.64 -17.12
C VAL A 338 10.95 -2.06 -15.74
N LEU A 339 9.70 -1.78 -15.37
CA LEU A 339 9.30 -1.39 -14.03
C LEU A 339 8.56 -2.57 -13.38
N ALA A 340 9.12 -3.12 -12.31
CA ALA A 340 8.56 -4.28 -11.63
C ALA A 340 8.64 -4.13 -10.11
N MET A 341 7.66 -4.66 -9.38
CA MET A 341 7.70 -4.61 -7.91
C MET A 341 8.58 -5.73 -7.35
N ALA A 342 9.44 -5.40 -6.40
CA ALA A 342 10.22 -6.37 -5.64
C ALA A 342 9.33 -7.24 -4.72
N GLU A 343 8.30 -6.63 -4.13
CA GLU A 343 7.33 -7.31 -3.27
C GLU A 343 5.90 -6.92 -3.63
N ARG A 344 4.93 -7.71 -3.16
CA ARG A 344 3.51 -7.40 -3.37
C ARG A 344 3.15 -6.14 -2.57
N ILE A 345 2.55 -5.17 -3.25
CA ILE A 345 2.00 -3.96 -2.63
C ILE A 345 0.47 -4.02 -2.57
N PRO A 346 -0.17 -3.32 -1.61
CA PRO A 346 -1.63 -3.21 -1.58
C PRO A 346 -2.18 -2.55 -2.85
N ASP A 347 -3.38 -2.96 -3.29
CA ASP A 347 -3.96 -2.50 -4.56
C ASP A 347 -4.11 -0.97 -4.62
N ARG A 348 -4.52 -0.32 -3.51
CA ARG A 348 -4.60 1.15 -3.40
C ARG A 348 -3.26 1.86 -3.66
N VAL A 349 -2.15 1.24 -3.25
CA VAL A 349 -0.80 1.78 -3.42
C VAL A 349 -0.36 1.62 -4.87
N ALA A 350 -0.62 0.44 -5.44
CA ALA A 350 -0.37 0.14 -6.85
C ALA A 350 -1.13 1.13 -7.76
N LEU A 351 -2.38 1.43 -7.42
CA LEU A 351 -3.20 2.41 -8.13
C LEU A 351 -2.55 3.80 -8.09
N THR A 352 -2.23 4.29 -6.90
CA THR A 352 -1.62 5.61 -6.69
C THR A 352 -0.30 5.73 -7.45
N LEU A 353 0.53 4.67 -7.42
CA LEU A 353 1.77 4.60 -8.18
C LEU A 353 1.52 4.76 -9.69
N SER A 354 0.57 3.99 -10.24
CA SER A 354 0.26 4.03 -11.68
C SER A 354 -0.28 5.40 -12.11
N GLN A 355 -1.19 5.98 -11.33
CA GLN A 355 -1.74 7.31 -11.61
C GLN A 355 -0.64 8.37 -11.63
N LEU A 356 0.17 8.44 -10.57
CA LEU A 356 1.29 9.40 -10.50
C LEU A 356 2.30 9.16 -11.62
N PHE A 357 2.65 7.91 -11.90
CA PHE A 357 3.63 7.56 -12.92
C PHE A 357 3.16 7.98 -14.33
N TYR A 358 1.96 7.59 -14.75
CA TYR A 358 1.44 7.94 -16.08
C TYR A 358 1.09 9.41 -16.22
N ARG A 359 0.66 10.07 -15.14
CA ARG A 359 0.48 11.53 -15.12
C ARG A 359 1.80 12.25 -15.37
N ASN A 360 2.90 11.81 -14.76
CA ASN A 360 4.23 12.38 -15.01
C ASN A 360 4.71 12.10 -16.45
N LEU A 361 4.47 10.90 -16.99
CA LEU A 361 4.77 10.59 -18.40
C LEU A 361 3.97 11.48 -19.37
N LYS A 362 2.71 11.77 -19.06
CA LYS A 362 1.87 12.69 -19.84
C LYS A 362 2.39 14.13 -19.82
N GLN A 363 3.22 14.49 -18.84
CA GLN A 363 3.91 15.79 -18.80
C GLN A 363 5.18 15.81 -19.66
N GLY A 364 5.54 14.70 -20.32
CA GLY A 364 6.73 14.59 -21.16
C GLY A 364 8.01 14.25 -20.41
N TYR A 365 7.94 13.91 -19.12
CA TYR A 365 9.11 13.50 -18.36
C TYR A 365 9.60 12.10 -18.80
N PRO A 366 10.92 11.84 -18.74
CA PRO A 366 11.45 10.51 -18.96
C PRO A 366 10.99 9.55 -17.85
N VAL A 367 11.07 8.25 -18.14
CA VAL A 367 10.54 7.17 -17.28
C VAL A 367 11.11 7.18 -15.86
N ASP A 368 12.42 7.37 -15.73
CA ASP A 368 13.11 7.43 -14.45
C ASP A 368 12.69 8.63 -13.59
N LEU A 369 12.63 9.84 -14.17
CA LEU A 369 12.15 11.02 -13.48
C LEU A 369 10.67 10.88 -13.10
N SER A 370 9.85 10.30 -13.99
CA SER A 370 8.44 10.03 -13.72
C SER A 370 8.27 9.11 -12.52
N LEU A 371 9.13 8.08 -12.40
CA LEU A 371 9.12 7.20 -11.24
C LEU A 371 9.62 7.90 -9.98
N SER A 372 10.70 8.70 -10.04
CA SER A 372 11.19 9.44 -8.87
C SER A 372 10.14 10.38 -8.29
N ARG A 373 9.41 11.10 -9.15
CA ARG A 373 8.27 11.94 -8.75
C ARG A 373 7.12 11.10 -8.18
N ALA A 374 6.82 9.94 -8.77
CA ALA A 374 5.80 9.03 -8.24
C ALA A 374 6.18 8.49 -6.84
N ARG A 375 7.46 8.15 -6.61
CA ARG A 375 7.96 7.75 -5.28
C ARG A 375 7.80 8.86 -4.25
N ALA A 376 8.12 10.10 -4.62
CA ALA A 376 7.90 11.26 -3.74
C ALA A 376 6.41 11.43 -3.40
N GLY A 377 5.51 11.27 -4.38
CA GLY A 377 4.07 11.29 -4.14
C GLY A 377 3.57 10.15 -3.25
N LEU A 378 4.14 8.94 -3.39
CA LEU A 378 3.85 7.82 -2.48
C LEU A 378 4.31 8.09 -1.04
N ILE A 379 5.47 8.73 -0.86
CA ILE A 379 5.94 9.18 0.47
C ILE A 379 4.97 10.20 1.06
N ALA A 380 4.48 11.14 0.26
CA ALA A 380 3.52 12.14 0.72
C ALA A 380 2.17 11.51 1.09
N ALA A 381 1.71 10.50 0.33
CA ALA A 381 0.41 9.85 0.54
C ALA A 381 0.39 8.81 1.67
N TYR A 382 1.51 8.12 1.91
CA TYR A 382 1.57 6.98 2.85
C TYR A 382 2.65 7.11 3.93
N GLY A 383 3.45 8.17 3.90
CA GLY A 383 4.55 8.42 4.83
C GLY A 383 5.86 7.71 4.45
N SER A 384 6.99 8.33 4.77
CA SER A 384 8.34 7.82 4.44
C SER A 384 8.73 6.54 5.18
N HIS A 385 8.12 6.29 6.34
CA HIS A 385 8.28 5.07 7.14
C HIS A 385 7.71 3.80 6.47
N GLN A 386 6.76 3.95 5.54
CA GLN A 386 6.20 2.83 4.77
C GLN A 386 7.12 2.51 3.60
N LEU A 387 7.30 1.23 3.29
CA LEU A 387 8.27 0.78 2.27
C LEU A 387 7.76 0.83 0.83
N TYR A 388 6.47 1.11 0.65
CA TYR A 388 5.79 1.05 -0.64
C TYR A 388 6.45 1.84 -1.77
N TRP A 389 7.10 2.96 -1.45
CA TRP A 389 7.78 3.79 -2.44
C TRP A 389 9.11 3.21 -2.93
N ALA A 390 9.74 2.31 -2.16
CA ALA A 390 11.03 1.71 -2.50
C ALA A 390 10.92 0.37 -3.25
N LEU A 391 9.74 -0.27 -3.20
CA LEU A 391 9.46 -1.56 -3.85
C LEU A 391 9.39 -1.53 -5.39
N PRO A 392 8.97 -0.44 -6.05
CA PRO A 392 9.06 -0.32 -7.50
C PRO A 392 10.51 -0.27 -7.95
N ILE A 393 10.98 -1.29 -8.67
CA ILE A 393 12.34 -1.39 -9.20
C ILE A 393 12.32 -1.09 -10.70
N LEU A 394 13.11 -0.11 -11.13
CA LEU A 394 13.23 0.29 -12.52
C LEU A 394 14.55 -0.19 -13.10
N PHE A 395 14.46 -0.95 -14.18
CA PHE A 395 15.59 -1.34 -15.02
C PHE A 395 15.53 -0.58 -16.34
N LEU A 396 16.62 0.10 -16.70
CA LEU A 396 16.78 0.75 -18.00
C LEU A 396 18.07 0.26 -18.66
N GLN A 397 17.98 -0.19 -19.92
CA GLN A 397 19.15 -0.55 -20.71
C GLN A 397 20.08 0.67 -20.88
N PRO A 398 21.42 0.50 -20.90
CA PRO A 398 22.38 1.61 -20.97
C PRO A 398 22.18 2.56 -22.16
N GLY A 399 21.70 2.04 -23.29
CA GLY A 399 21.42 2.83 -24.51
C GLY A 399 20.03 3.47 -24.55
N PHE A 400 19.20 3.27 -23.53
CA PHE A 400 17.85 3.84 -23.46
C PHE A 400 17.83 5.01 -22.48
N ASP A 401 17.51 6.21 -22.98
CA ASP A 401 17.51 7.48 -22.27
C ASP A 401 16.22 7.72 -21.45
N GLY A 402 15.33 6.72 -21.39
CA GLY A 402 14.06 6.81 -20.69
C GLY A 402 12.99 7.62 -21.42
N GLN A 403 13.25 8.15 -22.62
CA GLN A 403 12.24 8.86 -23.40
C GLN A 403 11.43 7.87 -24.23
N LEU A 404 10.13 7.82 -23.96
CA LEU A 404 9.20 6.99 -24.73
C LEU A 404 8.62 7.70 -25.96
N LEU A 405 8.90 8.98 -26.15
CA LEU A 405 8.33 9.83 -27.18
C LEU A 405 9.45 10.60 -27.88
N ALA A 406 9.36 10.74 -29.21
CA ALA A 406 10.25 11.62 -29.95
C ALA A 406 9.91 13.08 -29.59
N THR A 407 10.88 13.84 -29.08
CA THR A 407 10.77 15.30 -29.06
C THR A 407 10.81 15.80 -30.50
N ALA A 408 9.89 16.70 -30.87
CA ALA A 408 9.70 17.16 -32.25
C ALA A 408 10.83 18.08 -32.78
N GLN A 409 12.04 18.01 -32.24
CA GLN A 409 13.15 18.92 -32.56
C GLN A 409 14.47 18.18 -32.76
N GLU A 410 14.52 17.20 -33.66
CA GLU A 410 15.80 16.81 -34.29
C GLU A 410 15.56 16.47 -35.76
N GLU A 411 15.46 17.52 -36.59
CA GLU A 411 15.90 17.43 -37.98
C GLU A 411 17.32 18.03 -38.07
N PRO A 412 18.24 17.43 -38.83
CA PRO A 412 19.53 18.03 -39.09
C PRO A 412 19.30 19.29 -39.94
N GLN A 413 19.38 20.46 -39.30
CA GLN A 413 19.17 21.75 -39.96
C GLN A 413 20.24 21.99 -41.04
N GLU A 414 19.84 21.82 -42.30
CA GLU A 414 20.34 22.67 -43.36
C GLU A 414 19.75 24.08 -43.19
N SER A 415 20.64 25.05 -43.29
CA SER A 415 20.44 26.48 -43.11
C SER A 415 19.25 27.08 -43.89
N VAL A 416 18.53 28.02 -43.26
CA VAL A 416 18.29 29.43 -43.68
C VAL A 416 16.88 29.90 -43.24
N GLY A 417 16.84 31.01 -42.48
CA GLY A 417 15.92 32.13 -42.74
C GLY A 417 14.65 32.29 -41.90
N GLU A 418 14.77 33.10 -40.84
CA GLU A 418 13.88 34.17 -40.34
C GLU A 418 12.34 33.99 -40.13
N ASP A 419 11.94 34.46 -38.94
CA ASP A 419 10.71 35.15 -38.52
C ASP A 419 9.38 34.40 -38.33
N SER A 420 9.10 33.98 -37.08
CA SER A 420 7.91 34.37 -36.26
C SER A 420 7.95 33.67 -34.87
N PRO A 421 7.25 34.18 -33.82
CA PRO A 421 7.69 34.02 -32.44
C PRO A 421 7.40 32.61 -31.90
N GLU A 422 8.46 31.86 -31.64
CA GLU A 422 8.41 30.56 -30.99
C GLU A 422 8.14 30.71 -29.49
N THR A 423 7.12 30.01 -29.00
CA THR A 423 6.91 29.80 -27.56
C THR A 423 7.98 28.83 -27.05
N VAL A 424 9.15 29.38 -26.75
CA VAL A 424 10.30 28.62 -26.22
C VAL A 424 9.96 28.09 -24.83
N SER A 425 10.03 26.77 -24.66
CA SER A 425 10.02 26.12 -23.35
C SER A 425 11.35 26.42 -22.65
N TYR A 426 11.44 27.57 -21.98
CA TYR A 426 12.62 27.99 -21.22
C TYR A 426 13.00 26.96 -20.15
N SER A 427 14.30 26.72 -19.98
CA SER A 427 14.79 26.04 -18.78
C SER A 427 14.43 26.86 -17.52
N LEU A 428 14.36 26.23 -16.34
CA LEU A 428 14.06 26.95 -15.09
C LEU A 428 15.03 28.12 -14.84
N SER A 429 16.31 27.94 -15.19
CA SER A 429 17.33 28.98 -15.09
C SER A 429 17.11 30.13 -16.08
N GLU A 430 16.65 29.83 -17.30
CA GLU A 430 16.30 30.84 -18.29
C GLU A 430 15.03 31.61 -17.90
N THR A 431 14.02 30.91 -17.36
CA THR A 431 12.79 31.52 -16.83
C THR A 431 13.12 32.50 -15.71
N ILE A 432 13.98 32.10 -14.76
CA ILE A 432 14.42 32.98 -13.68
C ILE A 432 15.17 34.19 -14.24
N ASN A 433 16.12 33.98 -15.16
CA ASN A 433 16.87 35.07 -15.78
C ASN A 433 15.96 36.03 -16.57
N HIS A 434 14.97 35.48 -17.28
CA HIS A 434 13.97 36.26 -18.01
C HIS A 434 13.11 37.09 -17.05
N CYS A 435 12.60 36.50 -15.97
CA CYS A 435 11.85 37.23 -14.96
C CYS A 435 12.70 38.33 -14.31
N LEU A 436 13.97 38.05 -14.00
CA LEU A 436 14.89 39.07 -13.45
C LEU A 436 15.15 40.21 -14.43
N GLN A 437 15.27 39.93 -15.73
CA GLN A 437 15.38 40.97 -16.77
C GLN A 437 14.09 41.79 -16.90
N GLN A 438 12.92 41.14 -16.86
CA GLN A 438 11.62 41.81 -16.88
C GLN A 438 11.43 42.70 -15.65
N ILE A 439 11.77 42.21 -14.46
CA ILE A 439 11.71 42.97 -13.21
C ILE A 439 12.70 44.15 -13.22
N ALA A 440 13.89 43.97 -13.80
CA ALA A 440 14.85 45.06 -13.95
C ALA A 440 14.35 46.15 -14.91
N ALA A 441 13.64 45.77 -15.98
CA ALA A 441 13.01 46.69 -16.91
C ALA A 441 11.74 47.36 -16.35
N ASN A 442 10.96 46.62 -15.56
CA ASN A 442 9.74 47.07 -14.91
C ASN A 442 9.60 46.50 -13.48
N PRO A 443 10.07 47.24 -12.45
CA PRO A 443 9.98 46.79 -11.06
C PRO A 443 8.55 46.72 -10.48
N GLN A 444 7.53 47.09 -11.26
CA GLN A 444 6.12 47.03 -10.87
C GLN A 444 5.38 45.88 -11.58
N ASP A 445 6.10 44.96 -12.23
CA ASP A 445 5.51 43.80 -12.90
C ASP A 445 5.22 42.67 -11.91
N TYR A 446 4.01 42.67 -11.35
CA TYR A 446 3.60 41.65 -10.37
C TYR A 446 3.49 40.25 -10.97
N GLU A 447 3.24 40.12 -12.29
CA GLU A 447 3.15 38.83 -12.98
C GLU A 447 4.53 38.20 -13.11
N ALA A 448 5.54 39.01 -13.44
CA ALA A 448 6.94 38.58 -13.45
C ALA A 448 7.42 38.14 -12.05
N TYR A 449 7.00 38.83 -10.97
CA TYR A 449 7.29 38.39 -9.60
C TYR A 449 6.58 37.09 -9.22
N ASN A 450 5.33 36.87 -9.66
CA ASN A 450 4.63 35.61 -9.43
C ASN A 450 5.28 34.45 -10.20
N LEU A 451 5.63 34.67 -11.47
CA LEU A 451 6.32 33.68 -12.29
C LEU A 451 7.73 33.37 -11.74
N LEU A 452 8.45 34.38 -11.27
CA LEU A 452 9.72 34.20 -10.55
C LEU A 452 9.52 33.36 -9.29
N GLY A 453 8.49 33.65 -8.50
CA GLY A 453 8.14 32.85 -7.33
C GLY A 453 7.87 31.39 -7.67
N SER A 454 7.14 31.13 -8.75
CA SER A 454 6.87 29.76 -9.24
C SER A 454 8.12 29.05 -9.74
N ALA A 455 9.00 29.75 -10.46
CA ALA A 455 10.26 29.18 -10.94
C ALA A 455 11.24 28.90 -9.78
N LEU A 456 11.33 29.80 -8.80
CA LEU A 456 12.14 29.62 -7.59
C LEU A 456 11.62 28.49 -6.70
N TYR A 457 10.29 28.38 -6.60
CA TYR A 457 9.64 27.29 -5.89
C TYR A 457 9.93 25.93 -6.54
N GLN A 458 9.84 25.85 -7.87
CA GLN A 458 10.23 24.65 -8.64
C GLN A 458 11.73 24.31 -8.49
N ARG A 459 12.57 25.29 -8.15
CA ARG A 459 14.00 25.11 -7.80
C ARG A 459 14.24 24.85 -6.31
N ALA A 460 13.19 24.62 -5.52
CA ALA A 460 13.23 24.45 -4.06
C ALA A 460 13.85 25.63 -3.28
N ALA A 461 13.96 26.82 -3.88
CA ALA A 461 14.40 28.05 -3.22
C ALA A 461 13.21 28.71 -2.49
N VAL A 462 12.71 28.03 -1.44
CA VAL A 462 11.41 28.33 -0.83
C VAL A 462 11.33 29.74 -0.22
N ALA A 463 12.38 30.20 0.46
CA ALA A 463 12.39 31.55 1.05
C ALA A 463 12.34 32.66 -0.01
N ASP A 464 13.06 32.47 -1.11
CA ASP A 464 13.08 33.43 -2.22
C ASP A 464 11.76 33.40 -3.00
N ALA A 465 11.13 32.23 -3.12
CA ALA A 465 9.81 32.08 -3.73
C ALA A 465 8.74 32.83 -2.93
N ILE A 466 8.72 32.68 -1.59
CA ILE A 466 7.81 33.43 -0.71
C ILE A 466 8.03 34.92 -0.87
N ALA A 467 9.29 35.39 -0.84
CA ALA A 467 9.61 36.80 -1.01
C ALA A 467 9.13 37.34 -2.37
N ALA A 468 9.24 36.55 -3.45
CA ALA A 468 8.76 36.92 -4.77
C ALA A 468 7.22 36.98 -4.84
N TYR A 469 6.51 36.01 -4.27
CA TYR A 469 5.03 36.04 -4.20
C TYR A 469 4.51 37.19 -3.32
N GLU A 470 5.14 37.43 -2.17
CA GLU A 470 4.82 38.59 -1.32
C GLU A 470 5.08 39.90 -2.06
N LYS A 471 6.12 39.97 -2.88
CA LYS A 471 6.39 41.15 -3.69
C LYS A 471 5.32 41.36 -4.77
N ALA A 472 4.87 40.29 -5.44
CA ALA A 472 3.74 40.33 -6.36
C ALA A 472 2.48 40.85 -5.66
N LEU A 473 2.20 40.38 -4.44
CA LEU A 473 1.04 40.81 -3.64
C LEU A 473 1.16 42.23 -3.06
N GLN A 474 2.38 42.72 -2.80
CA GLN A 474 2.59 44.13 -2.45
C GLN A 474 2.24 45.08 -3.61
N ILE A 475 2.54 44.66 -4.83
CA ILE A 475 2.29 45.44 -6.05
C ILE A 475 0.82 45.30 -6.47
N HIS A 476 0.27 44.08 -6.41
CA HIS A 476 -1.13 43.78 -6.75
C HIS A 476 -1.81 42.91 -5.69
N PRO A 477 -2.38 43.53 -4.62
CA PRO A 477 -2.94 42.79 -3.47
C PRO A 477 -4.12 41.85 -3.79
N ASN A 478 -4.79 42.05 -4.92
CA ASN A 478 -5.95 41.29 -5.36
C ASN A 478 -5.60 40.20 -6.40
N TYR A 479 -4.34 39.80 -6.51
CA TYR A 479 -3.94 38.79 -7.48
C TYR A 479 -4.17 37.37 -6.93
N ALA A 480 -5.24 36.72 -7.39
CA ALA A 480 -5.69 35.42 -6.87
C ALA A 480 -4.64 34.30 -7.03
N ASP A 481 -3.92 34.27 -8.15
CA ASP A 481 -2.91 33.23 -8.42
C ASP A 481 -1.73 33.30 -7.44
N ALA A 482 -1.26 34.50 -7.09
CA ALA A 482 -0.20 34.65 -6.10
C ALA A 482 -0.65 34.24 -4.69
N HIS A 483 -1.92 34.47 -4.31
CA HIS A 483 -2.48 33.95 -3.06
C HIS A 483 -2.55 32.42 -3.07
N ASN A 484 -3.01 31.81 -4.17
CA ASN A 484 -3.02 30.36 -4.30
C ASN A 484 -1.60 29.78 -4.22
N ASN A 485 -0.66 30.33 -4.97
CA ASN A 485 0.71 29.85 -5.03
C ASN A 485 1.42 29.98 -3.69
N LEU A 486 1.19 31.08 -2.95
CA LEU A 486 1.69 31.24 -1.60
C LEU A 486 1.08 30.22 -0.63
N GLY A 487 -0.22 29.92 -0.79
CA GLY A 487 -0.90 28.85 -0.05
C GLY A 487 -0.29 27.47 -0.28
N VAL A 488 0.10 27.15 -1.51
CA VAL A 488 0.80 25.90 -1.86
C VAL A 488 2.13 25.80 -1.11
N VAL A 489 2.89 26.89 -1.07
CA VAL A 489 4.16 26.93 -0.32
C VAL A 489 3.93 26.73 1.18
N PHE A 490 2.92 27.37 1.78
CA PHE A 490 2.61 27.19 3.20
C PHE A 490 2.11 25.79 3.53
N TYR A 491 1.34 25.18 2.64
CA TYR A 491 0.85 23.82 2.80
C TYR A 491 2.02 22.82 2.85
N GLU A 492 2.99 22.94 1.94
CA GLU A 492 4.19 22.10 1.95
C GLU A 492 5.12 22.35 3.16
N GLN A 493 5.07 23.52 3.77
CA GLN A 493 5.77 23.82 5.03
C GLN A 493 5.02 23.31 6.28
N GLY A 494 3.85 22.66 6.13
CA GLY A 494 3.01 22.24 7.25
C GLY A 494 2.30 23.41 7.96
N ARG A 495 2.33 24.62 7.39
CA ARG A 495 1.66 25.81 7.94
C ARG A 495 0.21 25.86 7.47
N LEU A 496 -0.58 24.88 7.90
CA LEU A 496 -1.94 24.64 7.39
C LEU A 496 -2.88 25.84 7.55
N ALA A 497 -2.81 26.53 8.69
CA ALA A 497 -3.63 27.72 8.94
C ALA A 497 -3.35 28.86 7.94
N ASP A 498 -2.06 29.08 7.63
CA ASP A 498 -1.64 30.11 6.67
C ASP A 498 -2.01 29.72 5.23
N ALA A 499 -1.89 28.42 4.90
CA ALA A 499 -2.30 27.88 3.61
C ALA A 499 -3.81 28.04 3.37
N ILE A 500 -4.63 27.65 4.35
CA ILE A 500 -6.10 27.80 4.31
C ILE A 500 -6.48 29.27 4.12
N ALA A 501 -5.87 30.17 4.89
CA ALA A 501 -6.13 31.61 4.76
C ALA A 501 -5.79 32.13 3.35
N ALA A 502 -4.68 31.67 2.78
CA ALA A 502 -4.25 32.06 1.44
C ALA A 502 -5.19 31.51 0.34
N TYR A 503 -5.62 30.24 0.42
CA TYR A 503 -6.58 29.67 -0.53
C TYR A 503 -7.96 30.31 -0.43
N GLN A 504 -8.46 30.55 0.79
CA GLN A 504 -9.71 31.28 1.00
C GLN A 504 -9.63 32.70 0.42
N ARG A 505 -8.47 33.36 0.53
CA ARG A 505 -8.26 34.67 -0.06
C ARG A 505 -8.27 34.61 -1.58
N ALA A 506 -7.64 33.61 -2.19
CA ALA A 506 -7.70 33.37 -3.63
C ALA A 506 -9.14 33.14 -4.12
N LEU A 507 -9.93 32.33 -3.41
CA LEU A 507 -11.35 32.06 -3.73
C LEU A 507 -12.28 33.25 -3.48
N THR A 508 -11.96 34.11 -2.52
CA THR A 508 -12.68 35.38 -2.33
C THR A 508 -12.47 36.32 -3.52
N LEU A 509 -11.28 36.29 -4.11
CA LEU A 509 -10.91 37.13 -5.25
C LEU A 509 -11.39 36.53 -6.59
N ASN A 510 -11.38 35.21 -6.71
CA ASN A 510 -11.89 34.46 -7.85
C ASN A 510 -12.62 33.17 -7.35
N PRO A 511 -13.95 33.21 -7.23
CA PRO A 511 -14.73 32.05 -6.75
C PRO A 511 -14.64 30.80 -7.62
N ASP A 512 -14.30 30.95 -8.91
CA ASP A 512 -14.18 29.85 -9.87
C ASP A 512 -12.71 29.35 -9.98
N HIS A 513 -11.82 29.76 -9.06
CA HIS A 513 -10.41 29.33 -9.05
C HIS A 513 -10.30 27.87 -8.60
N GLN A 514 -10.34 26.97 -9.58
CA GLN A 514 -10.40 25.53 -9.36
C GLN A 514 -9.23 25.00 -8.51
N SER A 515 -8.00 25.42 -8.80
CA SER A 515 -6.82 24.98 -8.04
C SER A 515 -6.86 25.43 -6.58
N ALA A 516 -7.32 26.67 -6.31
CA ALA A 516 -7.47 27.14 -4.94
C ALA A 516 -8.55 26.37 -4.17
N ASN A 517 -9.63 25.93 -4.84
CA ASN A 517 -10.70 25.13 -4.23
C ASN A 517 -10.24 23.69 -3.90
N GLU A 518 -9.53 23.06 -4.83
CA GLU A 518 -8.92 21.74 -4.63
C GLU A 518 -7.91 21.78 -3.49
N ASN A 519 -7.03 22.78 -3.49
CA ASN A 519 -6.00 22.94 -2.46
C ASN A 519 -6.60 23.29 -1.08
N LEU A 520 -7.67 24.09 -1.03
CA LEU A 520 -8.39 24.36 0.23
C LEU A 520 -9.03 23.10 0.79
N THR A 521 -9.64 22.28 -0.07
CA THR A 521 -10.27 21.01 0.35
C THR A 521 -9.22 20.09 0.95
N LEU A 522 -8.07 19.96 0.29
CA LEU A 522 -6.94 19.17 0.79
C LEU A 522 -6.41 19.70 2.14
N ALA A 523 -6.26 21.02 2.27
CA ALA A 523 -5.78 21.63 3.50
C ALA A 523 -6.76 21.50 4.68
N LEU A 524 -8.08 21.51 4.42
CA LEU A 524 -9.10 21.30 5.45
C LEU A 524 -9.16 19.84 5.91
N GLN A 525 -9.00 18.87 4.99
CA GLN A 525 -8.91 17.44 5.35
C GLN A 525 -7.70 17.17 6.25
N HIS A 526 -6.55 17.76 5.91
CA HIS A 526 -5.34 17.65 6.72
C HIS A 526 -5.51 18.28 8.12
N LEU A 527 -6.21 19.42 8.21
CA LEU A 527 -6.50 20.05 9.50
C LEU A 527 -7.49 19.23 10.37
N GLU A 528 -8.47 18.57 9.75
CA GLU A 528 -9.38 17.66 10.45
C GLU A 528 -8.62 16.45 11.02
N GLU A 529 -7.63 15.91 10.30
CA GLU A 529 -6.76 14.83 10.77
C GLU A 529 -5.84 15.26 11.94
N ASP A 530 -5.26 16.46 11.89
CA ASP A 530 -4.44 17.02 12.98
C ASP A 530 -5.27 17.40 14.23
N SER A 531 -6.52 17.85 14.05
CA SER A 531 -7.40 18.27 15.15
C SER A 531 -7.96 17.12 16.01
N VAL A 532 -7.79 15.88 15.54
CA VAL A 532 -8.13 14.66 16.30
C VAL A 532 -7.03 14.32 17.31
N GLU A 533 -5.85 14.97 17.24
CA GLU A 533 -4.84 14.98 18.29
C GLU A 533 -4.89 16.30 19.11
N VAL A 534 -5.43 16.21 20.33
CA VAL A 534 -5.32 17.18 21.45
C VAL A 534 -6.36 18.32 21.52
N ALA A 535 -7.47 18.08 22.25
CA ALA A 535 -7.99 19.01 23.28
C ALA A 535 -8.95 18.32 24.27
N PRO A 536 -8.80 18.53 25.60
CA PRO A 536 -9.73 18.02 26.61
C PRO A 536 -11.00 18.88 26.67
N VAL A 537 -12.13 18.19 26.83
CA VAL A 537 -13.48 18.74 26.98
C VAL A 537 -13.58 19.68 28.19
N VAL A 538 -14.00 20.93 27.96
CA VAL A 538 -14.51 21.84 29.00
C VAL A 538 -15.99 22.15 28.70
N GLU A 539 -16.83 21.94 29.71
CA GLU A 539 -18.29 22.00 29.68
C GLU A 539 -18.90 23.41 29.66
N ALA A 540 -20.12 23.45 29.06
CA ALA A 540 -21.32 24.26 29.35
C ALA A 540 -21.51 25.65 28.67
N PRO A 541 -22.75 26.19 28.54
CA PRO A 541 -24.10 25.64 28.80
C PRO A 541 -25.08 25.69 27.60
N THR A 542 -26.21 25.01 27.76
CA THR A 542 -27.31 24.79 26.79
C THR A 542 -28.21 26.02 26.52
N PRO A 543 -28.80 26.18 25.31
CA PRO A 543 -29.95 27.04 25.08
C PRO A 543 -31.30 26.27 25.13
N PRO A 544 -32.43 26.94 25.40
CA PRO A 544 -33.72 26.29 25.71
C PRO A 544 -34.48 25.78 24.48
N PRO A 545 -35.50 24.91 24.66
CA PRO A 545 -36.10 24.14 23.58
C PRO A 545 -37.08 24.96 22.73
N VAL A 546 -37.03 24.76 21.41
CA VAL A 546 -38.01 25.27 20.44
C VAL A 546 -39.16 24.26 20.33
N THR A 547 -40.38 24.73 20.54
CA THR A 547 -41.64 23.97 20.42
C THR A 547 -42.00 23.61 18.98
N PRO A 548 -42.59 22.43 18.70
CA PRO A 548 -42.98 22.02 17.36
C PRO A 548 -44.30 22.67 16.89
N ILE A 549 -44.32 23.10 15.62
CA ILE A 549 -45.50 23.58 14.89
C ILE A 549 -46.23 22.37 14.27
N PRO A 550 -47.58 22.26 14.38
CA PRO A 550 -48.32 21.13 13.83
C PRO A 550 -48.56 21.23 12.31
N ALA A 551 -48.54 20.07 11.65
CA ALA A 551 -48.76 19.87 10.22
C ALA A 551 -50.23 20.10 9.79
N GLN A 552 -50.42 20.67 8.59
CA GLN A 552 -51.69 20.63 7.84
C GLN A 552 -51.63 19.63 6.68
N PRO A 553 -52.75 18.94 6.34
CA PRO A 553 -52.77 17.88 5.33
C PRO A 553 -52.94 18.42 3.89
N PRO A 554 -52.48 17.68 2.86
CA PRO A 554 -52.67 18.11 1.48
C PRO A 554 -54.06 17.76 0.96
N ALA A 555 -54.59 18.68 0.14
CA ALA A 555 -55.88 18.58 -0.51
C ALA A 555 -55.87 17.62 -1.72
N ALA A 556 -57.00 16.94 -1.89
CA ALA A 556 -57.30 15.99 -2.94
C ALA A 556 -57.32 16.60 -4.35
N ARG A 557 -56.93 15.79 -5.36
CA ARG A 557 -57.40 15.97 -6.74
C ARG A 557 -57.69 14.61 -7.39
N ARG A 558 -58.98 14.38 -7.68
CA ARG A 558 -59.53 13.24 -8.43
C ARG A 558 -59.48 13.53 -9.92
N TRP A 559 -59.30 12.47 -10.74
CA TRP A 559 -60.01 12.10 -12.00
C TRP A 559 -59.20 11.02 -12.73
N LYS A 560 -59.74 10.11 -13.56
CA LYS A 560 -60.89 9.18 -13.52
C LYS A 560 -60.61 8.17 -14.68
N TRP A 561 -60.75 6.87 -14.40
CA TRP A 561 -61.07 5.69 -15.25
C TRP A 561 -60.46 5.43 -16.64
N GLY A 562 -60.04 4.17 -16.89
CA GLY A 562 -60.18 3.56 -18.21
C GLY A 562 -59.36 2.29 -18.53
N LEU A 563 -59.94 1.11 -18.21
CA LEU A 563 -59.89 -0.18 -18.94
C LEU A 563 -58.57 -0.94 -19.19
N GLY A 564 -58.51 -2.18 -18.68
CA GLY A 564 -57.53 -3.19 -19.09
C GLY A 564 -57.55 -4.48 -18.24
N LEU A 565 -58.72 -4.90 -17.74
CA LEU A 565 -58.87 -6.14 -16.96
C LEU A 565 -59.03 -7.32 -17.94
N GLY A 566 -58.05 -8.22 -18.04
CA GLY A 566 -58.18 -9.41 -18.87
C GLY A 566 -57.03 -10.42 -18.81
N VAL A 567 -55.80 -10.00 -18.48
CA VAL A 567 -54.63 -10.90 -18.46
C VAL A 567 -54.02 -11.08 -17.06
N LEU A 568 -54.41 -10.25 -16.08
CA LEU A 568 -53.80 -10.28 -14.73
C LEU A 568 -54.38 -11.37 -13.79
N CYS A 569 -55.55 -11.94 -14.09
CA CYS A 569 -56.21 -12.89 -13.19
C CYS A 569 -55.64 -14.32 -13.25
N SER A 570 -54.90 -14.72 -14.29
CA SER A 570 -54.31 -16.06 -14.36
C SER A 570 -52.98 -16.17 -13.58
N VAL A 571 -52.26 -15.06 -13.43
CA VAL A 571 -50.99 -14.99 -12.68
C VAL A 571 -51.25 -14.96 -11.16
N ILE A 572 -52.34 -14.35 -10.72
CA ILE A 572 -52.70 -14.28 -9.30
C ILE A 572 -53.18 -15.64 -8.76
N LEU A 573 -53.85 -16.46 -9.59
CA LEU A 573 -54.32 -17.79 -9.19
C LEU A 573 -53.19 -18.84 -9.13
N THR A 574 -52.17 -18.72 -9.98
CA THR A 574 -50.98 -19.60 -9.94
C THR A 574 -50.02 -19.22 -8.80
N PHE A 575 -49.86 -17.92 -8.52
CA PHE A 575 -49.06 -17.45 -7.38
C PHE A 575 -49.73 -17.72 -6.02
N GLY A 576 -51.06 -17.66 -5.95
CA GLY A 576 -51.82 -17.97 -4.73
C GLY A 576 -51.76 -19.45 -4.31
N LEU A 577 -51.76 -20.38 -5.27
CA LEU A 577 -51.64 -21.81 -5.00
C LEU A 577 -50.21 -22.23 -4.59
N TYR A 578 -49.19 -21.57 -5.14
CA TYR A 578 -47.79 -21.78 -4.71
C TYR A 578 -47.57 -21.31 -3.26
N ARG A 579 -48.17 -20.18 -2.87
CA ARG A 579 -48.08 -19.66 -1.49
C ARG A 579 -48.86 -20.48 -0.45
N SER A 580 -49.85 -21.27 -0.88
CA SER A 580 -50.63 -22.14 0.01
C SER A 580 -49.97 -23.50 0.28
N LEU A 581 -48.98 -23.91 -0.54
CA LEU A 581 -48.26 -25.17 -0.40
C LEU A 581 -46.88 -25.01 0.28
N SER A 582 -46.48 -23.77 0.59
CA SER A 582 -45.26 -23.46 1.33
C SER A 582 -45.62 -22.65 2.58
N GLN A 583 -46.24 -23.32 3.56
CA GLN A 583 -46.28 -22.76 4.91
C GLN A 583 -44.84 -22.81 5.48
N PRO A 584 -44.26 -21.69 5.93
CA PRO A 584 -43.13 -21.79 6.85
C PRO A 584 -43.61 -22.55 8.11
N PRO A 585 -42.74 -23.28 8.81
CA PRO A 585 -43.13 -23.89 10.07
C PRO A 585 -43.71 -22.81 10.97
N THR A 586 -44.89 -23.08 11.51
CA THR A 586 -45.60 -22.23 12.47
C THR A 586 -44.61 -21.64 13.47
N ALA A 587 -44.54 -20.31 13.50
CA ALA A 587 -43.90 -19.60 14.59
C ALA A 587 -44.52 -20.15 15.89
N ILE A 588 -43.68 -20.68 16.76
CA ILE A 588 -44.09 -20.99 18.13
C ILE A 588 -44.41 -19.63 18.75
N GLU A 589 -45.68 -19.26 18.80
CA GLU A 589 -46.16 -18.16 19.63
C GLU A 589 -45.92 -18.58 21.09
N PHE A 590 -44.84 -18.09 21.68
CA PHE A 590 -44.67 -18.15 23.12
C PHE A 590 -45.64 -17.16 23.77
N PRO A 591 -46.33 -17.56 24.85
CA PRO A 591 -47.27 -16.67 25.53
C PRO A 591 -46.54 -15.41 26.03
N PRO A 592 -47.23 -14.25 26.11
CA PRO A 592 -46.64 -13.05 26.69
C PRO A 592 -46.26 -13.34 28.15
N VAL A 593 -44.97 -13.17 28.49
CA VAL A 593 -44.48 -13.32 29.87
C VAL A 593 -45.17 -12.26 30.76
N PRO A 594 -45.68 -12.61 31.95
CA PRO A 594 -46.50 -11.71 32.76
C PRO A 594 -45.73 -10.49 33.25
N ALA A 595 -46.40 -9.34 33.34
CA ALA A 595 -45.88 -8.08 33.85
C ALA A 595 -45.71 -8.04 35.39
N THR A 596 -45.28 -9.14 36.02
CA THR A 596 -45.02 -9.20 37.46
C THR A 596 -43.61 -9.69 37.73
N LEU A 597 -42.69 -8.74 37.97
CA LEU A 597 -41.40 -8.97 38.61
C LEU A 597 -41.63 -9.48 40.05
N GLY A 598 -41.82 -10.80 40.19
CA GLY A 598 -42.04 -11.49 41.47
C GLY A 598 -41.20 -12.76 41.62
N GLY A 599 -40.12 -12.90 40.86
CA GLY A 599 -39.17 -14.02 40.92
C GLY A 599 -37.73 -13.55 41.11
N ASP A 600 -36.80 -14.50 41.32
CA ASP A 600 -35.37 -14.22 41.48
C ASP A 600 -34.84 -13.34 40.33
N PRO A 601 -34.31 -12.12 40.62
CA PRO A 601 -33.81 -11.18 39.61
C PRO A 601 -32.59 -11.68 38.83
N ASN A 602 -32.02 -12.81 39.23
CA ASN A 602 -30.92 -13.49 38.54
C ASN A 602 -31.38 -14.71 37.72
N SER A 603 -32.67 -15.03 37.66
CA SER A 603 -33.19 -16.11 36.82
C SER A 603 -33.05 -15.78 35.33
N SER A 604 -32.81 -16.78 34.46
CA SER A 604 -32.66 -16.57 33.01
C SER A 604 -33.89 -15.89 32.38
N GLU A 605 -35.09 -16.18 32.90
CA GLU A 605 -36.35 -15.54 32.49
C GLU A 605 -36.35 -14.05 32.81
N SER A 606 -35.92 -13.67 34.02
CA SER A 606 -35.86 -12.26 34.44
C SER A 606 -34.81 -11.46 33.66
N ILE A 607 -33.64 -12.06 33.38
CA ILE A 607 -32.58 -11.44 32.57
C ILE A 607 -33.06 -11.26 31.12
N THR A 608 -33.77 -12.24 30.56
CA THR A 608 -34.36 -12.13 29.21
C THR A 608 -35.38 -11.01 29.12
N ALA A 609 -36.27 -10.91 30.11
CA ALA A 609 -37.28 -9.85 30.16
C ALA A 609 -36.64 -8.47 30.30
N ARG A 610 -35.58 -8.35 31.11
CA ARG A 610 -34.80 -7.12 31.29
C ARG A 610 -34.06 -6.72 30.02
N ALA A 611 -33.33 -7.64 29.38
CA ALA A 611 -32.67 -7.40 28.10
C ALA A 611 -33.67 -6.93 27.03
N SER A 612 -34.82 -7.60 26.95
CA SER A 612 -35.88 -7.25 25.99
C SER A 612 -36.47 -5.87 26.26
N GLN A 613 -36.55 -5.47 27.52
CA GLN A 613 -36.98 -4.13 27.89
C GLN A 613 -35.94 -3.08 27.50
N HIS A 614 -34.66 -3.30 27.79
CA HIS A 614 -33.57 -2.39 27.41
C HIS A 614 -33.54 -2.17 25.88
N PHE A 615 -33.66 -3.23 25.06
CA PHE A 615 -33.69 -3.08 23.60
C PHE A 615 -34.89 -2.27 23.09
N ARG A 616 -36.08 -2.50 23.66
CA ARG A 616 -37.28 -1.71 23.33
C ARG A 616 -37.16 -0.24 23.74
N GLN A 617 -36.39 0.05 24.78
CA GLN A 617 -36.14 1.40 25.28
C GLN A 617 -34.98 2.10 24.54
N GLY A 618 -34.26 1.39 23.67
CA GLY A 618 -33.10 1.92 22.94
C GLY A 618 -31.77 1.83 23.70
N GLU A 619 -31.77 1.22 24.89
CA GLU A 619 -30.61 1.06 25.77
C GLU A 619 -29.78 -0.16 25.33
N ILE A 620 -29.06 -0.02 24.22
CA ILE A 620 -28.38 -1.16 23.57
C ILE A 620 -27.28 -1.77 24.46
N GLU A 621 -26.41 -0.96 25.08
CA GLU A 621 -25.29 -1.47 25.88
C GLU A 621 -25.77 -2.30 27.08
N ALA A 622 -26.82 -1.84 27.77
CA ALA A 622 -27.41 -2.54 28.91
C ALA A 622 -28.07 -3.86 28.47
N GLY A 623 -28.76 -3.85 27.32
CA GLY A 623 -29.33 -5.06 26.72
C GLY A 623 -28.25 -6.07 26.30
N VAL A 624 -27.15 -5.59 25.69
CA VAL A 624 -26.02 -6.43 25.26
C VAL A 624 -25.42 -7.18 26.45
N LYS A 625 -25.15 -6.47 27.55
CA LYS A 625 -24.59 -7.06 28.77
C LYS A 625 -25.49 -8.16 29.37
N ASP A 626 -26.80 -7.95 29.37
CA ASP A 626 -27.75 -8.96 29.85
C ASP A 626 -27.77 -10.20 28.95
N VAL A 627 -27.66 -10.02 27.62
CA VAL A 627 -27.56 -11.14 26.68
C VAL A 627 -26.24 -11.88 26.84
N GLU A 628 -25.12 -11.20 27.05
CA GLU A 628 -23.82 -11.84 27.31
C GLU A 628 -23.87 -12.76 28.53
N ILE A 629 -24.54 -12.35 29.62
CA ILE A 629 -24.75 -13.19 30.81
C ILE A 629 -25.52 -14.46 30.45
N LEU A 630 -26.53 -14.38 29.58
CA LEU A 630 -27.29 -15.55 29.12
C LEU A 630 -26.43 -16.49 28.26
N LEU A 631 -25.54 -15.93 27.43
CA LEU A 631 -24.60 -16.67 26.58
C LEU A 631 -23.49 -17.34 27.39
N ASP A 632 -23.00 -16.69 28.45
CA ASP A 632 -22.03 -17.25 29.39
C ASP A 632 -22.62 -18.41 30.20
N ARG A 633 -23.93 -18.37 30.49
CA ARG A 633 -24.68 -19.50 31.07
C ARG A 633 -25.09 -20.55 30.04
N GLU A 634 -24.73 -20.31 28.77
CA GLU A 634 -25.03 -21.13 27.61
C GLU A 634 -26.54 -21.43 27.36
N VAL A 635 -27.43 -20.55 27.81
CA VAL A 635 -28.88 -20.74 27.66
C VAL A 635 -29.39 -20.01 26.41
N LEU A 636 -29.04 -20.55 25.24
CA LEU A 636 -29.20 -19.92 23.92
C LEU A 636 -30.64 -19.53 23.58
N ASN A 637 -31.64 -20.31 24.03
CA ASN A 637 -33.06 -20.02 23.77
C ASN A 637 -33.48 -18.68 24.39
N PHE A 638 -32.98 -18.35 25.58
CA PHE A 638 -33.27 -17.10 26.26
C PHE A 638 -32.52 -15.92 25.63
N ALA A 639 -31.26 -16.11 25.21
CA ALA A 639 -30.52 -15.11 24.47
C ALA A 639 -31.19 -14.78 23.12
N ASN A 640 -31.64 -15.80 22.37
CA ASN A 640 -32.38 -15.63 21.13
C ASN A 640 -33.72 -14.90 21.35
N ALA A 641 -34.45 -15.24 22.42
CA ALA A 641 -35.70 -14.56 22.76
C ALA A 641 -35.47 -13.06 23.08
N ALA A 642 -34.37 -12.71 23.75
CA ALA A 642 -34.00 -11.32 24.00
C ALA A 642 -33.65 -10.57 22.70
N ILE A 643 -32.85 -11.18 21.81
CA ILE A 643 -32.47 -10.57 20.52
C ILE A 643 -33.67 -10.39 19.59
N ALA A 644 -34.68 -11.27 19.64
CA ALA A 644 -35.90 -11.13 18.85
C ALA A 644 -36.72 -9.86 19.18
N SER A 645 -36.44 -9.20 20.30
CA SER A 645 -37.08 -7.93 20.68
C SER A 645 -36.38 -6.68 20.12
N VAL A 646 -35.22 -6.84 19.50
CA VAL A 646 -34.46 -5.76 18.85
C VAL A 646 -35.21 -5.28 17.61
N SER A 647 -35.37 -3.97 17.44
CA SER A 647 -36.07 -3.42 16.27
C SER A 647 -35.23 -3.54 14.99
N ASP A 648 -35.88 -3.58 13.83
CA ASP A 648 -35.21 -3.69 12.52
C ASP A 648 -34.12 -2.62 12.31
N ARG A 649 -34.30 -1.42 12.87
CA ARG A 649 -33.31 -0.31 12.77
C ARG A 649 -32.06 -0.52 13.62
N GLN A 650 -32.15 -1.37 14.65
CA GLN A 650 -31.06 -1.65 15.57
C GLN A 650 -30.31 -2.94 15.20
N LEU A 651 -30.84 -3.75 14.28
CA LEU A 651 -30.22 -5.01 13.86
C LEU A 651 -28.84 -4.82 13.22
N ASP A 652 -28.63 -3.67 12.57
CA ASP A 652 -27.36 -3.37 11.88
C ASP A 652 -26.28 -2.79 12.80
N ARG A 653 -26.58 -2.58 14.09
CA ARG A 653 -25.57 -2.12 15.06
C ARG A 653 -24.50 -3.20 15.27
N PRO A 654 -23.22 -2.82 15.43
CA PRO A 654 -22.12 -3.77 15.49
C PRO A 654 -22.21 -4.70 16.71
N GLU A 655 -22.67 -4.22 17.85
CA GLU A 655 -22.81 -4.99 19.10
C GLU A 655 -23.89 -6.07 18.95
N ILE A 656 -25.01 -5.74 18.30
CA ILE A 656 -26.11 -6.68 18.03
C ILE A 656 -25.68 -7.73 17.01
N SER A 657 -24.99 -7.30 15.94
CA SER A 657 -24.43 -8.19 14.93
C SER A 657 -23.44 -9.17 15.58
N PHE A 658 -22.58 -8.69 16.48
CA PHE A 658 -21.64 -9.52 17.23
C PHE A 658 -22.34 -10.59 18.08
N LEU A 659 -23.39 -10.21 18.83
CA LEU A 659 -24.18 -11.15 19.65
C LEU A 659 -24.89 -12.21 18.80
N ARG A 660 -25.44 -11.83 17.64
CA ARG A 660 -26.06 -12.78 16.69
C ARG A 660 -25.05 -13.79 16.18
N GLY A 661 -23.83 -13.34 15.85
CA GLY A 661 -22.74 -14.23 15.50
C GLY A 661 -22.34 -15.17 16.65
N ARG A 662 -22.24 -14.66 17.88
CA ARG A 662 -21.93 -15.48 19.06
C ARG A 662 -23.00 -16.53 19.36
N ILE A 663 -24.28 -16.20 19.21
CA ILE A 663 -25.39 -17.16 19.33
C ILE A 663 -25.25 -18.27 18.29
N ALA A 664 -25.06 -17.90 17.02
CA ALA A 664 -24.90 -18.86 15.94
C ALA A 664 -23.70 -19.78 16.20
N TRP A 665 -22.56 -19.21 16.61
CA TRP A 665 -21.34 -19.95 16.95
C TRP A 665 -21.55 -20.99 18.06
N GLN A 666 -22.18 -20.59 19.18
CA GLN A 666 -22.46 -21.52 20.28
C GLN A 666 -23.55 -22.55 19.92
N ALA A 667 -24.52 -22.19 19.07
CA ALA A 667 -25.55 -23.12 18.59
C ALA A 667 -24.94 -24.22 17.71
N ILE A 668 -24.01 -23.86 16.82
CA ILE A 668 -23.26 -24.82 15.98
C ILE A 668 -22.46 -25.78 16.85
N GLN A 669 -21.77 -25.28 17.88
CA GLN A 669 -21.02 -26.13 18.80
C GLN A 669 -21.91 -27.11 19.58
N LYS A 670 -23.19 -26.76 19.82
CA LYS A 670 -24.21 -27.65 20.41
C LYS A 670 -24.91 -28.57 19.41
N GLY A 671 -24.56 -28.49 18.12
CA GLY A 671 -25.13 -29.31 17.06
C GLY A 671 -26.53 -28.88 16.60
N ASP A 672 -26.89 -27.60 16.79
CA ASP A 672 -28.15 -27.06 16.28
C ASP A 672 -28.08 -26.90 14.75
N PRO A 673 -28.95 -27.57 13.97
CA PRO A 673 -28.93 -27.51 12.51
C PRO A 673 -29.46 -26.19 11.93
N ASN A 674 -30.03 -25.30 12.76
CA ASN A 674 -30.62 -24.04 12.29
C ASN A 674 -29.58 -22.95 11.99
N TYR A 675 -28.32 -23.16 12.36
CA TYR A 675 -27.24 -22.19 12.17
C TYR A 675 -26.07 -22.82 11.40
N SER A 676 -25.41 -21.99 10.58
CA SER A 676 -24.23 -22.38 9.81
C SER A 676 -23.01 -21.52 10.16
N LEU A 677 -21.81 -22.01 9.84
CA LEU A 677 -20.57 -21.22 9.97
C LEU A 677 -20.65 -19.94 9.12
N ASP A 678 -21.31 -20.01 7.96
CA ASP A 678 -21.57 -18.86 7.08
C ASP A 678 -22.40 -17.77 7.78
N ASP A 679 -23.44 -18.15 8.53
CA ASP A 679 -24.23 -17.21 9.31
C ASP A 679 -23.39 -16.51 10.38
N THR A 680 -22.55 -17.28 11.08
CA THR A 680 -21.63 -16.73 12.09
C THR A 680 -20.66 -15.72 11.46
N ARG A 681 -20.00 -16.12 10.37
CA ARG A 681 -19.06 -15.27 9.63
C ARG A 681 -19.75 -14.00 9.15
N ARG A 682 -20.93 -14.09 8.52
CA ARG A 682 -21.68 -12.94 8.01
C ARG A 682 -22.01 -11.94 9.12
N PHE A 683 -22.44 -12.41 10.28
CA PHE A 683 -22.75 -11.54 11.42
C PHE A 683 -21.50 -10.87 11.99
N TRP A 684 -20.39 -11.57 12.11
CA TRP A 684 -19.13 -10.97 12.59
C TRP A 684 -18.46 -10.06 11.56
N GLU A 685 -18.56 -10.34 10.26
CA GLU A 685 -18.15 -9.40 9.21
C GLU A 685 -18.97 -8.10 9.28
N GLN A 686 -20.27 -8.19 9.55
CA GLN A 686 -21.12 -7.02 9.76
C GLN A 686 -20.71 -6.23 11.01
N ALA A 687 -20.38 -6.92 12.12
CA ALA A 687 -19.90 -6.27 13.34
C ALA A 687 -18.58 -5.53 13.12
N VAL A 688 -17.60 -6.16 12.46
CA VAL A 688 -16.29 -5.56 12.12
C VAL A 688 -16.43 -4.39 11.15
N ARG A 689 -17.40 -4.42 10.22
CA ARG A 689 -17.69 -3.26 9.36
C ARG A 689 -18.25 -2.07 10.14
N GLY A 690 -19.03 -2.32 11.18
CA GLY A 690 -19.59 -1.27 12.03
C GLY A 690 -18.57 -0.70 13.04
N ASP A 691 -17.66 -1.52 13.55
CA ASP A 691 -16.54 -1.12 14.39
C ASP A 691 -15.29 -1.93 14.04
N SER A 692 -14.44 -1.37 13.18
CA SER A 692 -13.22 -2.02 12.71
C SER A 692 -12.08 -1.97 13.71
N THR A 693 -12.20 -1.21 14.79
CA THR A 693 -11.14 -1.04 15.80
C THR A 693 -11.27 -2.01 16.97
N ASN A 694 -12.41 -2.69 17.07
CA ASN A 694 -12.69 -3.64 18.14
C ASN A 694 -11.91 -4.95 17.99
N LEU A 695 -10.93 -5.16 18.88
CA LEU A 695 -10.07 -6.35 18.87
C LEU A 695 -10.85 -7.65 19.09
N THR A 696 -11.95 -7.61 19.87
CA THR A 696 -12.78 -8.79 20.16
C THR A 696 -13.55 -9.25 18.93
N TYR A 697 -14.09 -8.31 18.15
CA TYR A 697 -14.85 -8.64 16.93
C TYR A 697 -13.94 -9.28 15.88
N GLN A 698 -12.74 -8.73 15.72
CA GLN A 698 -11.75 -9.28 14.81
C GLN A 698 -11.22 -10.64 15.26
N ASN A 699 -10.93 -10.82 16.55
CA ASN A 699 -10.55 -12.13 17.08
C ASN A 699 -11.61 -13.19 16.80
N ALA A 700 -12.88 -12.88 17.04
CA ALA A 700 -13.98 -13.80 16.76
C ALA A 700 -14.07 -14.14 15.26
N LEU A 701 -13.95 -13.14 14.40
CA LEU A 701 -13.94 -13.34 12.94
C LEU A 701 -12.76 -14.21 12.49
N GLY A 702 -11.58 -14.05 13.09
CA GLY A 702 -10.42 -14.92 12.84
C GLY A 702 -10.71 -16.39 13.15
N PHE A 703 -11.38 -16.68 14.28
CA PHE A 703 -11.80 -18.03 14.63
C PHE A 703 -12.87 -18.59 13.68
N ALA A 704 -13.79 -17.75 13.18
CA ALA A 704 -14.75 -18.19 12.16
C ALA A 704 -14.05 -18.61 10.86
N TYR A 705 -13.13 -17.79 10.34
CA TYR A 705 -12.36 -18.14 9.14
C TYR A 705 -11.52 -19.40 9.34
N TYR A 706 -10.92 -19.56 10.52
CA TYR A 706 -10.17 -20.75 10.85
C TYR A 706 -11.06 -22.01 10.86
N ALA A 707 -12.25 -21.94 11.47
CA ALA A 707 -13.18 -23.07 11.48
C ALA A 707 -13.75 -23.42 10.10
N GLU A 708 -13.82 -22.47 9.17
CA GLU A 708 -14.18 -22.70 7.76
C GLU A 708 -13.02 -23.29 6.92
N GLY A 709 -11.79 -23.31 7.45
CA GLY A 709 -10.59 -23.72 6.73
C GLY A 709 -9.95 -22.61 5.87
N GLU A 710 -10.44 -21.37 5.97
CA GLU A 710 -9.91 -20.18 5.29
C GLU A 710 -8.69 -19.62 6.03
N LEU A 711 -7.64 -20.45 6.16
CA LEU A 711 -6.44 -20.16 6.96
C LEU A 711 -5.77 -18.84 6.60
N ARG A 712 -5.81 -18.45 5.32
CA ARG A 712 -5.21 -17.19 4.84
C ARG A 712 -5.94 -15.95 5.38
N ARG A 713 -7.28 -15.99 5.40
CA ARG A 713 -8.11 -14.91 5.94
C ARG A 713 -8.04 -14.86 7.46
N ALA A 714 -8.00 -16.01 8.11
CA ALA A 714 -7.77 -16.10 9.55
C ALA A 714 -6.44 -15.45 9.94
N ASN A 715 -5.36 -15.76 9.22
CA ASN A 715 -4.04 -15.15 9.42
C ASN A 715 -4.08 -13.62 9.31
N GLN A 716 -4.61 -13.10 8.19
CA GLN A 716 -4.73 -11.65 7.97
C GLN A 716 -5.55 -10.95 9.07
N THR A 717 -6.62 -11.60 9.52
CA THR A 717 -7.49 -11.04 10.57
C THR A 717 -6.74 -10.93 11.90
N TRP A 718 -5.98 -11.95 12.30
CA TRP A 718 -5.21 -11.90 13.54
C TRP A 718 -3.98 -10.98 13.46
N LEU A 719 -3.33 -10.86 12.29
CA LEU A 719 -2.30 -9.83 12.09
C LEU A 719 -2.87 -8.42 12.28
N ARG A 720 -4.08 -8.17 11.77
CA ARG A 720 -4.77 -6.89 11.97
C ARG A 720 -5.12 -6.62 13.44
N VAL A 721 -5.48 -7.65 14.22
CA VAL A 721 -5.67 -7.51 15.67
C VAL A 721 -4.38 -7.05 16.35
N LEU A 722 -3.23 -7.58 15.96
CA LEU A 722 -1.94 -7.22 16.55
C LEU A 722 -1.55 -5.78 16.20
N GLU A 723 -1.73 -5.38 14.93
CA GLU A 723 -1.53 -4.00 14.49
C GLU A 723 -2.41 -3.03 15.30
N LEU A 724 -3.70 -3.34 15.46
CA LEU A 724 -4.62 -2.51 16.24
C LEU A 724 -4.27 -2.50 17.73
N ALA A 725 -3.86 -3.63 18.30
CA ALA A 725 -3.46 -3.72 19.70
C ALA A 725 -2.19 -2.90 19.98
N GLU A 726 -1.25 -2.82 19.04
CA GLU A 726 -0.07 -1.96 19.13
C GLU A 726 -0.47 -0.48 19.11
N THR A 727 -1.41 -0.08 18.25
CA THR A 727 -1.90 1.31 18.21
C THR A 727 -2.69 1.72 19.46
N GLN A 728 -3.29 0.75 20.18
CA GLN A 728 -4.13 1.00 21.37
C GLN A 728 -3.39 0.82 22.71
N GLY A 729 -2.16 0.29 22.71
CA GLY A 729 -1.47 -0.20 23.92
C GLY A 729 -0.21 0.58 24.33
N SER A 730 0.07 0.59 25.64
CA SER A 730 1.34 1.06 26.24
C SER A 730 2.36 -0.09 26.26
N ALA A 731 3.61 0.23 25.86
CA ALA A 731 4.71 -0.66 25.43
C ALA A 731 5.28 -1.70 26.44
N THR A 732 4.54 -2.16 27.45
CA THR A 732 5.11 -3.02 28.50
C THR A 732 4.60 -4.46 28.55
N SER A 733 3.43 -4.81 27.98
CA SER A 733 2.95 -6.20 27.86
C SER A 733 1.80 -6.32 26.83
N PRO A 734 1.72 -7.42 26.05
CA PRO A 734 0.65 -7.61 25.08
C PRO A 734 -0.71 -7.78 25.78
N SER A 735 -1.76 -7.18 25.20
CA SER A 735 -3.13 -7.30 25.72
C SER A 735 -3.66 -8.74 25.64
N ALA A 736 -4.72 -9.01 26.39
CA ALA A 736 -5.42 -10.29 26.36
C ALA A 736 -5.91 -10.67 24.94
N GLU A 737 -6.38 -9.69 24.20
CA GLU A 737 -6.86 -9.82 22.83
C GLU A 737 -5.69 -10.04 21.86
N ALA A 738 -4.54 -9.40 22.09
CA ALA A 738 -3.33 -9.67 21.32
C ALA A 738 -2.80 -11.09 21.57
N LEU A 739 -2.79 -11.56 22.81
CA LEU A 739 -2.43 -12.95 23.14
C LEU A 739 -3.39 -13.96 22.48
N THR A 740 -4.67 -13.61 22.37
CA THR A 740 -5.67 -14.42 21.67
C THR A 740 -5.36 -14.49 20.16
N ALA A 741 -4.92 -13.38 19.56
CA ALA A 741 -4.49 -13.35 18.16
C ALA A 741 -3.20 -14.14 17.92
N TYR A 742 -2.20 -14.01 18.80
CA TYR A 742 -0.99 -14.84 18.76
C TYR A 742 -1.32 -16.34 18.85
N ALA A 743 -2.27 -16.72 19.70
CA ALA A 743 -2.74 -18.10 19.79
C ALA A 743 -3.41 -18.57 18.48
N GLY A 744 -4.22 -17.71 17.85
CA GLY A 744 -4.80 -17.97 16.53
C GLY A 744 -3.77 -18.14 15.42
N LEU A 745 -2.73 -17.30 15.40
CA LEU A 745 -1.61 -17.42 14.45
C LEU A 745 -0.81 -18.72 14.66
N ALA A 746 -0.65 -19.17 15.90
CA ALA A 746 -0.03 -20.47 16.20
C ALA A 746 -0.87 -21.62 15.60
N LEU A 747 -2.20 -21.59 15.76
CA LEU A 747 -3.11 -22.59 15.19
C LEU A 747 -3.04 -22.62 13.66
N VAL A 748 -3.08 -21.46 13.00
CA VAL A 748 -2.96 -21.38 11.54
C VAL A 748 -1.62 -21.88 11.05
N SER A 749 -0.52 -21.50 11.72
CA SER A 749 0.82 -21.96 11.36
C SER A 749 0.92 -23.49 11.49
N TYR A 750 0.36 -24.06 12.55
CA TYR A 750 0.31 -25.50 12.78
C TYR A 750 -0.50 -26.24 11.71
N GLU A 751 -1.69 -25.73 11.37
CA GLU A 751 -2.57 -26.38 10.39
C GLU A 751 -2.04 -26.24 8.96
N ALA A 752 -1.51 -25.06 8.60
CA ALA A 752 -0.86 -24.83 7.31
C ALA A 752 0.37 -25.73 7.12
N ALA A 753 1.17 -25.95 8.18
CA ALA A 753 2.34 -26.83 8.14
C ALA A 753 1.98 -28.29 7.87
N GLN A 754 0.84 -28.77 8.39
CA GLN A 754 0.38 -30.15 8.15
C GLN A 754 0.08 -30.41 6.67
N ALA A 755 -0.37 -29.41 5.92
CA ALA A 755 -0.66 -29.50 4.50
C ALA A 755 0.59 -29.45 3.60
N GLN A 756 1.78 -29.16 4.16
CA GLN A 756 3.01 -28.96 3.40
C GLN A 756 3.90 -30.21 3.31
N PRO A 757 4.83 -30.27 2.33
CA PRO A 757 5.86 -31.30 2.23
C PRO A 757 6.78 -31.34 3.47
N PRO A 758 7.47 -32.47 3.75
CA PRO A 758 8.23 -32.66 4.99
C PRO A 758 9.26 -31.57 5.33
N ALA A 759 9.91 -30.98 4.32
CA ALA A 759 10.90 -29.93 4.51
C ALA A 759 10.29 -28.60 4.98
N GLN A 760 9.19 -28.15 4.36
CA GLN A 760 8.49 -26.89 4.71
C GLN A 760 7.63 -27.03 5.98
N ARG A 761 7.17 -28.26 6.25
CA ARG A 761 6.44 -28.60 7.48
C ARG A 761 7.23 -28.27 8.75
N LEU A 762 8.54 -28.45 8.75
CA LEU A 762 9.39 -28.17 9.91
C LEU A 762 9.38 -26.69 10.28
N GLU A 763 9.47 -25.79 9.30
CA GLU A 763 9.48 -24.35 9.51
C GLU A 763 8.12 -23.84 10.01
N GLY A 764 7.03 -24.29 9.40
CA GLY A 764 5.68 -23.93 9.85
C GLY A 764 5.36 -24.44 11.26
N LEU A 765 5.84 -25.63 11.61
CA LEU A 765 5.73 -26.17 12.97
C LEU A 765 6.60 -25.41 13.96
N GLN A 766 7.81 -25.02 13.58
CA GLN A 766 8.69 -24.22 14.43
C GLN A 766 8.05 -22.86 14.75
N ARG A 767 7.53 -22.16 13.74
CA ARG A 767 6.80 -20.90 13.91
C ARG A 767 5.58 -21.06 14.81
N ALA A 768 4.80 -22.13 14.62
CA ALA A 768 3.66 -22.43 15.47
C ALA A 768 4.08 -22.63 16.94
N GLN A 769 5.22 -23.29 17.15
CA GLN A 769 5.76 -23.56 18.46
C GLN A 769 6.28 -22.31 19.18
N GLU A 770 6.97 -21.42 18.47
CA GLU A 770 7.44 -20.14 19.00
C GLU A 770 6.27 -19.29 19.50
N LEU A 771 5.21 -19.17 18.68
CA LEU A 771 3.98 -18.45 19.04
C LEU A 771 3.26 -19.10 20.23
N TYR A 772 3.21 -20.42 20.27
CA TYR A 772 2.64 -21.16 21.40
C TYR A 772 3.39 -20.88 22.72
N GLN A 773 4.72 -20.88 22.68
CA GLN A 773 5.56 -20.57 23.84
C GLN A 773 5.44 -19.10 24.27
N LEU A 774 5.32 -18.16 23.33
CA LEU A 774 5.09 -16.75 23.62
C LEU A 774 3.79 -16.56 24.41
N VAL A 775 2.70 -17.19 23.97
CA VAL A 775 1.40 -17.07 24.62
C VAL A 775 1.44 -17.66 26.03
N LEU A 776 2.02 -18.85 26.20
CA LEU A 776 2.09 -19.52 27.50
C LEU A 776 3.07 -18.87 28.48
N SER A 777 4.17 -18.31 28.00
CA SER A 777 5.11 -17.59 28.86
C SER A 777 4.54 -16.28 29.39
N THR A 778 3.61 -15.67 28.65
CA THR A 778 2.97 -14.40 29.03
C THR A 778 1.75 -14.59 29.94
N ASP A 779 0.84 -15.51 29.61
CA ASP A 779 -0.32 -15.83 30.45
C ASP A 779 -0.65 -17.34 30.44
N PRO A 780 0.05 -18.15 31.25
CA PRO A 780 -0.15 -19.59 31.28
C PRO A 780 -1.51 -20.00 31.84
N THR A 781 -2.14 -19.14 32.65
CA THR A 781 -3.40 -19.47 33.32
C THR A 781 -4.58 -19.43 32.37
N ARG A 782 -4.67 -18.37 31.54
CA ARG A 782 -5.74 -18.15 30.57
C ARG A 782 -5.67 -19.10 29.38
N PHE A 783 -4.46 -19.50 28.97
CA PHE A 783 -4.23 -20.38 27.82
C PHE A 783 -3.98 -21.85 28.19
N SER A 784 -4.28 -22.22 29.44
CA SER A 784 -4.33 -23.62 29.86
C SER A 784 -5.46 -24.35 29.12
N LEU A 785 -5.28 -25.65 28.83
CA LEU A 785 -6.30 -26.45 28.12
C LEU A 785 -7.66 -26.46 28.84
N GLU A 786 -7.68 -26.36 30.17
CA GLU A 786 -8.90 -26.28 30.95
C GLU A 786 -9.58 -24.91 30.80
N ALA A 787 -8.82 -23.81 30.85
CA ALA A 787 -9.36 -22.46 30.68
C ALA A 787 -9.86 -22.22 29.25
N LEU A 788 -9.10 -22.65 28.23
CA LEU A 788 -9.52 -22.58 26.84
C LEU A 788 -10.74 -23.46 26.57
N GLY A 789 -10.83 -24.63 27.20
CA GLY A 789 -12.01 -25.50 27.11
C GLY A 789 -13.29 -24.91 27.69
N ARG A 790 -13.19 -23.91 28.58
CA ARG A 790 -14.33 -23.13 29.10
C ARG A 790 -14.58 -21.86 28.30
N ASN A 791 -13.69 -21.50 27.37
CA ASN A 791 -13.83 -20.32 26.55
C ASN A 791 -14.72 -20.64 25.35
N TRP A 792 -15.87 -19.95 25.26
CA TRP A 792 -16.86 -20.15 24.20
C TRP A 792 -16.32 -19.98 22.77
N LEU A 793 -15.21 -19.25 22.62
CA LEU A 793 -14.61 -18.96 21.32
C LEU A 793 -13.86 -20.17 20.73
N TRP A 794 -13.33 -21.05 21.57
CA TRP A 794 -12.47 -22.15 21.15
C TRP A 794 -13.26 -23.40 20.79
N THR A 795 -13.18 -23.81 19.53
CA THR A 795 -13.83 -25.04 19.04
C THR A 795 -13.09 -26.30 19.51
N PRO A 796 -13.75 -27.48 19.52
CA PRO A 796 -13.07 -28.75 19.79
C PRO A 796 -11.86 -29.00 18.88
N THR A 797 -11.92 -28.57 17.61
CA THR A 797 -10.82 -28.69 16.64
C THR A 797 -9.66 -27.76 16.99
N ALA A 798 -9.92 -26.50 17.33
CA ALA A 798 -8.90 -25.55 17.77
C ALA A 798 -8.21 -26.04 19.06
N LEU A 799 -8.97 -26.56 20.03
CA LEU A 799 -8.43 -27.14 21.26
C LEU A 799 -7.58 -28.38 21.00
N GLN A 800 -7.96 -29.22 20.04
CA GLN A 800 -7.16 -30.37 19.63
C GLN A 800 -5.82 -29.93 19.04
N ASN A 801 -5.83 -28.97 18.11
CA ASN A 801 -4.61 -28.44 17.50
C ASN A 801 -3.71 -27.74 18.53
N TRP A 802 -4.29 -26.99 19.47
CA TRP A 802 -3.55 -26.42 20.61
C TRP A 802 -2.91 -27.47 21.52
N ARG A 803 -3.63 -28.58 21.77
CA ARG A 803 -3.07 -29.71 22.53
C ARG A 803 -1.91 -30.38 21.78
N SER A 804 -1.98 -30.48 20.45
CA SER A 804 -0.89 -31.04 19.65
C SER A 804 0.39 -30.21 19.76
N LEU A 805 0.29 -28.88 19.78
CA LEU A 805 1.43 -27.98 20.02
C LEU A 805 2.08 -28.24 21.39
N SER A 806 1.26 -28.45 22.44
CA SER A 806 1.74 -28.85 23.78
C SER A 806 2.56 -30.14 23.77
N GLN A 807 2.10 -31.17 23.05
CA GLN A 807 2.77 -32.47 23.01
C GLN A 807 4.09 -32.43 22.23
N SER A 808 4.18 -31.57 21.22
CA SER A 808 5.41 -31.35 20.46
C SER A 808 6.52 -30.65 21.26
N SER A 809 6.18 -29.97 22.37
CA SER A 809 7.15 -29.30 23.26
C SER A 809 7.83 -30.24 24.24
N GLY A 810 7.34 -31.47 24.42
CA GLY A 810 7.80 -32.42 25.44
C GLY A 810 8.77 -33.50 24.93
N ALA A 811 9.17 -33.45 23.67
CA ALA A 811 10.01 -34.46 23.01
C ALA A 811 11.42 -33.94 22.63
N GLY A 812 11.84 -32.80 23.19
CA GLY A 812 13.19 -32.23 23.03
C GLY A 812 14.06 -32.44 24.25
#